data_AF-A0A7V4EPI2-F1
#
_entry.id   AF-A0A7V4EPI2-F1
#
_cell.length_a   1.000
_cell.length_b   1.000
_cell.length_c   1.000
_cell.angle_alpha   90.00
_cell.angle_beta   90.00
_cell.angle_gamma   90.00
#
_symmetry.space_group_name_H-M   'P 1'
#
loop_
_entity.id
_entity.type
_entity.pdbx_description
1 polymer ?
#
loop_
_entity_poly.entity_id
_entity_poly.type
_entity_poly.pdbx_seq_one_letter_code
_entity_poly.pdbx_strand_id
1 'polypeptide(L)'
;MDTLDYFEFIATPRTVYGPGSLERIGKVCQRLGCKKPFLVIDRVFVDAGTDKIIEKSMAAEGMPVCGTLTDIPPDSDLEIISKGYEQAAAAGADMLVALGGGSTLDTAKGLRVMLGMGGTLPEGVNVITKPLPPLVAVPTTAGTGSEATTAAVIRDKARGLKLGFTDPALIPSIALLDPKLTVTMPQSITAGTGMDAMAHAVESLHSTNSQHMSRGLALQAIRLIARSLPRALEDGGDLEARGEMMLAANMAGLAFSNTLVGMAHAAAHAAGAAFRIPHGTACGLFLPYVMEFNLDVSKGAYAEAARALGIDTTGMGDLEAARAAVSAIRNLHLDAGLPPSLEKAGVPRDGIETIMEKALKDGSMITNPKQPTPVQMKAFLTKVWLGEPPCGAHAPAVDEERKQAAQPPKPEQKKPAAKPADDIAPLDLSLDQMYAYYSKLFNALIEMPPVAQALAKSGIIVQFAYSNEKWDKEALFTIDCSGGGIKLYTAGDGPAPQVAMRMSSDTAHRFWLQKLDLMTAINKQDIVLQGNLNEVMGLLPSILPGFAIYAQLEKERAEKGVPVEQPAEQPVTEEQMLATIRAFSEKLFSLPEVAAPLRKSGIRIRFSYFNETWNNDVVLTADCGQDPIAVDFGPTSIEPVVTMRMHSDTARAFWLQKLNIMSAITKGDIMVEGNINEAVALLPAIMPGFALFKEVDAGA
;
A
#
# COMPACT_ATOMS: atom_id res chain seq x y z
N MET A 1 -8.07 -7.75 24.26
CA MET A 1 -7.13 -7.89 25.39
C MET A 1 -6.82 -6.47 25.81
N ASP A 2 -7.44 -6.00 26.89
CA ASP A 2 -7.50 -4.57 27.27
C ASP A 2 -6.62 -4.23 28.48
N THR A 3 -5.62 -5.06 28.81
CA THR A 3 -4.70 -4.76 29.92
C THR A 3 -3.29 -5.18 29.55
N LEU A 4 -2.53 -4.28 28.91
CA LEU A 4 -1.07 -4.44 28.82
C LEU A 4 -0.48 -3.91 30.13
N ASP A 5 -0.36 -4.77 31.15
CA ASP A 5 0.27 -4.39 32.42
C ASP A 5 1.79 -4.15 32.25
N TYR A 6 2.44 -4.83 31.29
CA TYR A 6 3.84 -4.58 30.87
C TYR A 6 4.14 -5.26 29.51
N PHE A 7 4.84 -4.56 28.61
CA PHE A 7 5.51 -5.19 27.46
C PHE A 7 6.82 -4.47 27.15
N GLU A 8 7.79 -5.21 26.61
CA GLU A 8 9.00 -4.67 26.02
C GLU A 8 8.90 -4.81 24.49
N PHE A 9 9.34 -3.78 23.76
CA PHE A 9 9.44 -3.84 22.31
C PHE A 9 10.83 -3.44 21.85
N ILE A 10 11.54 -4.41 21.29
CA ILE A 10 12.90 -4.24 20.81
C ILE A 10 12.85 -3.94 19.31
N ALA A 11 13.27 -2.73 18.95
CA ALA A 11 13.13 -2.14 17.62
C ALA A 11 14.48 -1.78 16.97
N THR A 12 15.41 -2.73 16.96
CA THR A 12 16.67 -2.66 16.20
C THR A 12 16.58 -3.68 15.04
N PRO A 13 17.32 -3.57 13.94
CA PRO A 13 18.47 -2.71 13.62
C PRO A 13 18.11 -1.33 13.01
N ARG A 14 19.15 -0.52 12.72
CA ARG A 14 19.04 0.53 11.68
C ARG A 14 18.80 -0.13 10.33
N THR A 15 17.61 0.06 9.75
CA THR A 15 17.28 -0.45 8.41
C THR A 15 17.71 0.52 7.32
N VAL A 16 18.46 0.02 6.34
CA VAL A 16 18.86 0.73 5.11
C VAL A 16 18.23 -0.01 3.96
N TYR A 17 17.40 0.64 3.16
CA TYR A 17 16.77 0.05 1.99
C TYR A 17 17.21 0.77 0.72
N GLY A 18 17.41 0.01 -0.34
CA GLY A 18 17.49 0.58 -1.69
C GLY A 18 18.14 -0.37 -2.68
N PRO A 19 17.66 -0.41 -3.94
CA PRO A 19 18.34 -1.12 -5.01
C PRO A 19 19.79 -0.63 -5.19
N GLY A 20 20.76 -1.55 -5.16
CA GLY A 20 22.18 -1.21 -5.23
C GLY A 20 22.75 -0.59 -3.95
N SER A 21 22.03 -0.67 -2.83
CA SER A 21 22.54 -0.17 -1.54
C SER A 21 23.80 -0.91 -1.08
N LEU A 22 24.05 -2.14 -1.55
CA LEU A 22 25.27 -2.89 -1.25
C LEU A 22 26.55 -2.15 -1.68
N GLU A 23 26.51 -1.43 -2.80
CA GLU A 23 27.67 -0.67 -3.30
C GLU A 23 28.14 0.43 -2.33
N ARG A 24 27.24 0.87 -1.43
CA ARG A 24 27.50 1.90 -0.42
C ARG A 24 27.66 1.32 0.98
N ILE A 25 27.84 0.00 1.12
CA ILE A 25 27.92 -0.65 2.43
C ILE A 25 29.06 -0.10 3.29
N GLY A 26 30.22 0.24 2.72
CA GLY A 26 31.31 0.89 3.45
C GLY A 26 30.85 2.21 4.09
N LYS A 27 30.12 3.04 3.34
CA LYS A 27 29.60 4.32 3.84
C LYS A 27 28.58 4.13 4.94
N VAL A 28 27.73 3.10 4.81
CA VAL A 28 26.75 2.71 5.83
C VAL A 28 27.45 2.31 7.13
N CYS A 29 28.59 1.62 7.03
CA CYS A 29 29.35 1.08 8.18
C CYS A 29 30.28 2.11 8.84
N GLN A 30 30.67 3.19 8.15
CA GLN A 30 31.63 4.19 8.65
C GLN A 30 31.30 4.70 10.07
N ARG A 31 30.01 4.88 10.39
CA ARG A 31 29.57 5.38 11.71
C ARG A 31 29.72 4.37 12.85
N LEU A 32 30.00 3.11 12.56
CA LEU A 32 30.22 2.07 13.57
C LEU A 32 31.60 2.18 14.23
N GLY A 33 32.55 2.92 13.64
CA GLY A 33 33.88 3.16 14.23
C GLY A 33 34.85 1.97 14.13
N CYS A 34 34.44 0.88 13.49
CA CYS A 34 35.23 -0.33 13.26
C CYS A 34 36.24 -0.16 12.11
N LYS A 35 37.23 -1.05 12.04
CA LYS A 35 38.35 -1.00 11.08
C LYS A 35 38.65 -2.32 10.39
N LYS A 36 38.24 -3.45 10.96
CA LYS A 36 38.57 -4.80 10.50
C LYS A 36 37.29 -5.62 10.30
N PRO A 37 36.49 -5.32 9.25
CA PRO A 37 35.33 -6.12 8.93
C PRO A 37 35.72 -7.52 8.50
N PHE A 38 35.03 -8.51 9.06
CA PHE A 38 35.12 -9.90 8.62
C PHE A 38 33.83 -10.29 7.90
N LEU A 39 33.98 -10.81 6.69
CA LEU A 39 32.87 -11.11 5.79
C LEU A 39 32.38 -12.55 6.02
N VAL A 40 31.08 -12.73 6.19
CA VAL A 40 30.41 -14.03 6.22
C VAL A 40 29.47 -14.07 5.02
N ILE A 41 29.78 -14.88 4.01
CA ILE A 41 29.10 -14.78 2.71
C ILE A 41 28.82 -16.14 2.09
N ASP A 42 27.59 -16.30 1.60
CA ASP A 42 27.17 -17.47 0.86
C ASP A 42 27.98 -17.64 -0.43
N ARG A 43 28.38 -18.88 -0.72
CA ARG A 43 29.31 -19.19 -1.82
C ARG A 43 28.82 -18.70 -3.18
N VAL A 44 27.52 -18.77 -3.42
CA VAL A 44 26.89 -18.29 -4.66
C VAL A 44 27.16 -16.80 -4.93
N PHE A 45 27.32 -15.99 -3.89
CA PHE A 45 27.60 -14.55 -4.03
C PHE A 45 29.09 -14.26 -4.20
N VAL A 46 29.97 -15.11 -3.65
CA VAL A 46 31.41 -15.09 -3.95
C VAL A 46 31.64 -15.43 -5.42
N ASP A 47 31.01 -16.51 -5.90
CA ASP A 47 31.15 -16.94 -7.30
C ASP A 47 30.59 -15.88 -8.27
N ALA A 48 29.62 -15.08 -7.84
CA ALA A 48 29.08 -13.93 -8.57
C ALA A 48 29.92 -12.63 -8.44
N GLY A 49 31.02 -12.63 -7.66
CA GLY A 49 31.90 -11.48 -7.46
C GLY A 49 31.33 -10.39 -6.54
N THR A 50 30.31 -10.71 -5.75
CA THR A 50 29.65 -9.77 -4.82
C THR A 50 30.54 -9.43 -3.62
N ASP A 51 31.38 -10.37 -3.19
CA ASP A 51 32.45 -10.17 -2.21
C ASP A 51 33.36 -8.98 -2.59
N LYS A 52 33.76 -8.89 -3.86
CA LYS A 52 34.62 -7.80 -4.35
C LYS A 52 33.94 -6.43 -4.31
N ILE A 53 32.62 -6.38 -4.48
CA ILE A 53 31.84 -5.13 -4.34
C ILE A 53 31.91 -4.65 -2.90
N ILE A 54 31.73 -5.56 -1.94
CA ILE A 54 31.82 -5.26 -0.50
C ILE A 54 33.24 -4.84 -0.14
N GLU A 55 34.25 -5.60 -0.55
CA GLU A 55 35.67 -5.30 -0.29
C GLU A 55 36.05 -3.91 -0.79
N LYS A 56 35.68 -3.58 -2.03
CA LYS A 56 35.93 -2.27 -2.64
C LYS A 56 35.24 -1.14 -1.87
N SER A 57 33.96 -1.32 -1.53
CA SER A 57 33.17 -0.33 -0.81
C SER A 57 33.74 -0.07 0.59
N MET A 58 34.12 -1.14 1.30
CA MET A 58 34.71 -1.09 2.64
C MET A 58 36.11 -0.46 2.64
N ALA A 59 36.97 -0.83 1.70
CA ALA A 59 38.31 -0.27 1.56
C ALA A 59 38.28 1.24 1.28
N ALA A 60 37.31 1.72 0.49
CA ALA A 60 37.14 3.15 0.20
C ALA A 60 36.89 4.02 1.45
N GLU A 61 36.35 3.42 2.51
CA GLU A 61 36.12 4.10 3.79
C GLU A 61 37.19 3.75 4.86
N GLY A 62 38.30 3.14 4.44
CA GLY A 62 39.44 2.80 5.31
C GLY A 62 39.16 1.62 6.24
N MET A 63 38.30 0.68 5.83
CA MET A 63 37.94 -0.54 6.56
C MET A 63 38.18 -1.80 5.70
N PRO A 64 39.39 -2.10 5.24
CA PRO A 64 39.62 -3.26 4.38
C PRO A 64 39.17 -4.56 5.08
N VAL A 65 38.49 -5.44 4.33
CA VAL A 65 38.03 -6.74 4.83
C VAL A 65 39.24 -7.55 5.31
N CYS A 66 39.20 -8.01 6.57
CA CYS A 66 40.32 -8.68 7.24
C CYS A 66 40.30 -10.20 7.08
N GLY A 67 39.19 -10.76 6.62
CA GLY A 67 39.00 -12.17 6.34
C GLY A 67 37.58 -12.47 5.87
N THR A 68 37.40 -13.64 5.27
CA THR A 68 36.12 -14.07 4.71
C THR A 68 35.85 -15.52 5.09
N LEU A 69 34.68 -15.78 5.68
CA LEU A 69 34.10 -17.11 5.84
C LEU A 69 33.08 -17.35 4.73
N THR A 70 33.22 -18.50 4.08
CA THR A 70 32.29 -18.98 3.06
C THR A 70 32.00 -20.47 3.26
N ASP A 71 31.30 -21.08 2.32
CA ASP A 71 30.84 -22.48 2.35
C ASP A 71 29.93 -22.76 3.56
N ILE A 72 29.01 -21.84 3.85
CA ILE A 72 28.00 -22.01 4.90
C ILE A 72 27.01 -23.12 4.49
N PRO A 73 26.80 -24.14 5.34
CA PRO A 73 25.84 -25.20 5.05
C PRO A 73 24.40 -24.70 5.18
N PRO A 74 23.44 -25.31 4.45
CA PRO A 74 22.03 -25.18 4.78
C PRO A 74 21.80 -25.64 6.22
N ASP A 75 21.03 -24.87 7.00
CA ASP A 75 20.92 -25.03 8.45
C ASP A 75 22.30 -24.91 9.15
N SER A 76 22.74 -23.66 9.37
CA SER A 76 23.94 -23.27 10.14
C SER A 76 24.24 -24.23 11.29
N ASP A 77 25.51 -24.58 11.50
CA ASP A 77 25.92 -25.53 12.52
C ASP A 77 27.09 -25.03 13.41
N LEU A 78 27.31 -25.73 14.53
CA LEU A 78 28.38 -25.37 15.47
C LEU A 78 29.79 -25.46 14.87
N GLU A 79 30.01 -26.34 13.89
CA GLU A 79 31.34 -26.56 13.28
C GLU A 79 31.74 -25.36 12.41
N ILE A 80 30.82 -24.89 11.55
CA ILE A 80 31.09 -23.73 10.69
C ILE A 80 31.26 -22.44 11.51
N ILE A 81 30.50 -22.30 12.59
CA ILE A 81 30.60 -21.15 13.51
C ILE A 81 31.95 -21.16 14.24
N SER A 82 32.37 -22.32 14.76
CA SER A 82 33.66 -22.45 15.46
C SER A 82 34.83 -22.16 14.53
N LYS A 83 34.80 -22.69 13.29
CA LYS A 83 35.77 -22.38 12.24
C LYS A 83 35.80 -20.88 11.92
N GLY A 84 34.63 -20.27 11.76
CA GLY A 84 34.50 -18.84 11.55
C GLY A 84 35.11 -18.02 12.68
N TYR A 85 34.91 -18.46 13.93
CA TYR A 85 35.42 -17.79 15.12
C TYR A 85 36.94 -17.78 15.15
N GLU A 86 37.58 -18.93 14.90
CA GLU A 86 39.04 -19.03 14.85
C GLU A 86 39.62 -18.07 13.80
N GLN A 87 39.02 -18.02 12.61
CA GLN A 87 39.46 -17.14 11.52
C GLN A 87 39.25 -15.66 11.86
N ALA A 88 38.07 -15.28 12.34
CA ALA A 88 37.74 -13.90 12.67
C ALA A 88 38.56 -13.38 13.87
N ALA A 89 38.74 -14.21 14.90
CA ALA A 89 39.56 -13.87 16.07
C ALA A 89 41.03 -13.72 15.68
N ALA A 90 41.59 -14.63 14.86
CA ALA A 90 42.97 -14.54 14.38
C ALA A 90 43.21 -13.30 13.51
N ALA A 91 42.23 -12.90 12.69
CA ALA A 91 42.28 -11.66 11.91
C ALA A 91 42.12 -10.38 12.76
N GLY A 92 41.67 -10.52 14.02
CA GLY A 92 41.35 -9.42 14.91
C GLY A 92 40.12 -8.64 14.44
N ALA A 93 39.09 -9.34 13.96
CA ALA A 93 37.85 -8.75 13.48
C ALA A 93 37.15 -7.94 14.59
N ASP A 94 36.73 -6.72 14.25
CA ASP A 94 36.00 -5.82 15.16
C ASP A 94 34.56 -5.53 14.72
N MET A 95 34.15 -6.07 13.57
CA MET A 95 32.78 -6.11 13.08
C MET A 95 32.58 -7.28 12.12
N LEU A 96 31.32 -7.68 11.95
CA LEU A 96 30.91 -8.69 10.97
C LEU A 96 30.03 -8.07 9.88
N VAL A 97 30.21 -8.50 8.65
CA VAL A 97 29.33 -8.23 7.51
C VAL A 97 28.81 -9.57 7.01
N ALA A 98 27.51 -9.79 7.06
CA ALA A 98 26.90 -11.06 6.67
C ALA A 98 26.04 -10.86 5.42
N LEU A 99 26.28 -11.64 4.36
CA LEU A 99 25.49 -11.61 3.13
C LEU A 99 25.05 -13.02 2.76
N GLY A 100 23.74 -13.28 2.84
CA GLY A 100 23.20 -14.60 2.55
C GLY A 100 21.76 -14.80 3.01
N GLY A 101 21.31 -16.05 3.02
CA GLY A 101 20.01 -16.44 3.57
C GLY A 101 20.02 -16.52 5.10
N GLY A 102 18.91 -16.99 5.69
CA GLY A 102 18.79 -17.13 7.14
C GLY A 102 19.90 -17.96 7.79
N SER A 103 20.37 -19.03 7.14
CA SER A 103 21.50 -19.83 7.64
C SER A 103 22.78 -19.01 7.79
N THR A 104 23.11 -18.17 6.80
CA THR A 104 24.29 -17.31 6.82
C THR A 104 24.20 -16.21 7.88
N LEU A 105 23.01 -15.62 8.03
CA LEU A 105 22.77 -14.63 9.08
C LEU A 105 22.87 -15.25 10.48
N ASP A 106 22.35 -16.46 10.69
CA ASP A 106 22.44 -17.18 11.96
C ASP A 106 23.87 -17.67 12.25
N THR A 107 24.64 -18.09 11.24
CA THR A 107 26.09 -18.34 11.37
C THR A 107 26.80 -17.08 11.85
N ALA A 108 26.52 -15.92 11.22
CA ALA A 108 27.14 -14.66 11.60
C ALA A 108 26.75 -14.23 13.02
N LYS A 109 25.49 -14.44 13.44
CA LYS A 109 25.05 -14.22 14.82
C LYS A 109 25.81 -15.10 15.81
N GLY A 110 25.92 -16.41 15.57
CA GLY A 110 26.68 -17.30 16.45
C GLY A 110 28.17 -16.93 16.53
N LEU A 111 28.78 -16.60 15.38
CA LEU A 111 30.14 -16.09 15.29
C LEU A 111 30.33 -14.81 16.12
N ARG A 112 29.39 -13.86 15.98
CA ARG A 112 29.36 -12.59 16.72
C ARG A 112 29.36 -12.82 18.23
N VAL A 113 28.55 -13.77 18.70
CA VAL A 113 28.50 -14.14 20.12
C VAL A 113 29.84 -14.68 20.57
N MET A 114 30.43 -15.64 19.85
CA MET A 114 31.74 -16.19 20.22
C MET A 114 32.83 -15.11 20.23
N LEU A 115 32.83 -14.15 19.31
CA LEU A 115 33.76 -13.01 19.33
C LEU A 115 33.61 -12.16 20.60
N GLY A 116 32.38 -11.80 20.98
CA GLY A 116 32.13 -11.00 22.19
C GLY A 116 32.34 -11.77 23.50
N MET A 117 32.15 -13.09 23.48
CA MET A 117 32.19 -13.94 24.67
C MET A 117 33.51 -14.71 24.85
N GLY A 118 34.47 -14.57 23.93
CA GLY A 118 35.79 -15.21 24.04
C GLY A 118 35.75 -16.70 23.70
N GLY A 119 35.07 -17.06 22.62
CA GLY A 119 35.00 -18.42 22.09
C GLY A 119 33.90 -19.30 22.70
N THR A 120 33.04 -18.74 23.54
CA THR A 120 31.90 -19.46 24.12
C THR A 120 30.62 -19.08 23.37
N LEU A 121 29.82 -20.08 23.01
CA LEU A 121 28.46 -19.90 22.51
C LEU A 121 27.47 -20.44 23.56
N PRO A 122 26.95 -19.59 24.47
CA PRO A 122 26.07 -20.05 25.55
C PRO A 122 24.69 -20.45 25.03
N GLU A 123 24.21 -21.63 25.41
CA GLU A 123 22.85 -22.09 25.08
C GLU A 123 21.80 -21.44 26.00
N GLY A 124 20.70 -20.93 25.43
CA GLY A 124 19.53 -20.47 26.20
C GLY A 124 18.99 -19.09 25.82
N VAL A 125 18.18 -18.54 26.73
CA VAL A 125 17.49 -17.25 26.58
C VAL A 125 18.14 -16.22 27.52
N ASN A 126 18.45 -15.03 27.01
CA ASN A 126 19.03 -13.91 27.76
C ASN A 126 20.33 -14.27 28.50
N VAL A 127 21.22 -15.02 27.83
CA VAL A 127 22.47 -15.56 28.39
C VAL A 127 23.70 -14.75 27.97
N ILE A 128 23.56 -13.75 27.10
CA ILE A 128 24.68 -12.94 26.59
C ILE A 128 24.95 -11.80 27.57
N THR A 129 26.09 -11.88 28.26
CA THR A 129 26.44 -10.94 29.35
C THR A 129 27.44 -9.87 28.95
N LYS A 130 27.96 -9.91 27.71
CA LYS A 130 29.00 -8.99 27.21
C LYS A 130 28.52 -8.26 25.96
N PRO A 131 28.96 -7.01 25.73
CA PRO A 131 28.74 -6.31 24.47
C PRO A 131 29.30 -7.12 23.29
N LEU A 132 28.51 -7.21 22.23
CA LEU A 132 28.90 -7.89 20.99
C LEU A 132 29.43 -6.89 19.96
N PRO A 133 30.42 -7.26 19.11
CA PRO A 133 30.85 -6.40 18.00
C PRO A 133 29.69 -6.11 17.04
N PRO A 134 29.71 -5.02 16.27
CA PRO A 134 28.64 -4.72 15.31
C PRO A 134 28.47 -5.82 14.25
N LEU A 135 27.22 -6.07 13.87
CA LEU A 135 26.85 -6.97 12.77
C LEU A 135 26.02 -6.20 11.74
N VAL A 136 26.45 -6.28 10.48
CA VAL A 136 25.73 -5.73 9.33
C VAL A 136 25.14 -6.91 8.57
N ALA A 137 23.82 -7.07 8.61
CA ALA A 137 23.11 -8.16 7.97
C ALA A 137 22.54 -7.71 6.62
N VAL A 138 22.88 -8.46 5.57
CA VAL A 138 22.45 -8.25 4.19
C VAL A 138 21.66 -9.49 3.75
N PRO A 139 20.34 -9.56 3.99
CA PRO A 139 19.54 -10.70 3.60
C PRO A 139 19.46 -10.81 2.07
N THR A 140 19.55 -12.03 1.57
CA THR A 140 19.40 -12.37 0.14
C THR A 140 18.17 -13.22 -0.13
N THR A 141 17.37 -13.45 0.92
CA THR A 141 16.07 -14.12 0.87
C THR A 141 15.03 -13.26 1.59
N ALA A 142 13.83 -13.16 1.04
CA ALA A 142 12.70 -12.47 1.67
C ALA A 142 11.80 -13.47 2.42
N GLY A 143 12.21 -13.89 3.63
CA GLY A 143 11.42 -14.83 4.45
C GLY A 143 11.71 -14.75 5.94
N THR A 144 12.89 -15.22 6.35
CA THR A 144 13.23 -15.41 7.78
C THR A 144 13.20 -14.13 8.63
N GLY A 145 13.42 -12.97 8.01
CA GLY A 145 13.60 -11.70 8.73
C GLY A 145 14.76 -11.71 9.71
N SER A 146 15.71 -12.68 9.62
CA SER A 146 16.77 -12.87 10.62
C SER A 146 17.67 -11.62 10.77
N GLU A 147 17.72 -10.74 9.77
CA GLU A 147 18.39 -9.45 9.88
C GLU A 147 17.75 -8.50 10.93
N ALA A 148 16.57 -8.83 11.45
CA ALA A 148 15.81 -8.05 12.42
C ALA A 148 15.34 -8.81 13.66
N THR A 149 15.88 -10.01 13.92
CA THR A 149 15.41 -10.88 15.02
C THR A 149 16.42 -11.02 16.16
N THR A 150 15.90 -11.18 17.37
CA THR A 150 16.61 -11.58 18.59
C THR A 150 16.98 -13.06 18.62
N ALA A 151 16.65 -13.82 17.57
CA ALA A 151 16.81 -15.27 17.54
C ALA A 151 17.91 -15.72 16.58
N ALA A 152 18.54 -16.85 16.89
CA ALA A 152 19.37 -17.61 15.97
C ALA A 152 19.10 -19.11 16.17
N VAL A 153 19.06 -19.87 15.08
CA VAL A 153 18.85 -21.32 15.11
C VAL A 153 20.10 -22.01 14.57
N ILE A 154 20.77 -22.78 15.42
CA ILE A 154 22.05 -23.43 15.09
C ILE A 154 21.94 -24.93 15.32
N ARG A 155 22.35 -25.72 14.34
CA ARG A 155 22.36 -27.17 14.42
C ARG A 155 23.55 -27.68 15.21
N ASP A 156 23.27 -28.50 16.21
CA ASP A 156 24.28 -29.34 16.85
C ASP A 156 24.24 -30.74 16.20
N LYS A 157 25.22 -31.01 15.34
CA LYS A 157 25.33 -32.31 14.65
C LYS A 157 25.63 -33.45 15.63
N ALA A 158 26.41 -33.20 16.67
CA ALA A 158 26.84 -34.20 17.64
C ALA A 158 25.69 -34.63 18.54
N ARG A 159 24.87 -33.67 19.00
CA ARG A 159 23.67 -33.94 19.81
C ARG A 159 22.42 -34.23 18.97
N GLY A 160 22.47 -33.99 17.66
CA GLY A 160 21.36 -34.26 16.74
C GLY A 160 20.15 -33.35 16.92
N LEU A 161 20.36 -32.11 17.40
CA LEU A 161 19.29 -31.17 17.76
C LEU A 161 19.55 -29.76 17.20
N LYS A 162 18.49 -28.95 17.10
CA LYS A 162 18.59 -27.51 16.76
C LYS A 162 18.58 -26.72 18.07
N LEU A 163 19.64 -25.94 18.30
CA LEU A 163 19.79 -25.02 19.41
C LEU A 163 19.15 -23.69 19.05
N GLY A 164 18.14 -23.27 19.83
CA GLY A 164 17.55 -21.94 19.72
C GLY A 164 18.21 -21.00 20.72
N PHE A 165 18.70 -19.87 20.23
CA PHE A 165 19.23 -18.78 21.04
C PHE A 165 18.28 -17.61 20.92
N THR A 166 17.94 -16.97 22.04
CA THR A 166 17.10 -15.77 22.03
C THR A 166 17.65 -14.75 23.00
N ASP A 167 18.10 -13.62 22.48
CA ASP A 167 18.71 -12.55 23.27
C ASP A 167 18.63 -11.23 22.48
N PRO A 168 18.25 -10.10 23.11
CA PRO A 168 18.28 -8.78 22.48
C PRO A 168 19.61 -8.44 21.79
N ALA A 169 20.73 -8.91 22.33
CA ALA A 169 22.06 -8.66 21.77
C ALA A 169 22.29 -9.32 20.40
N LEU A 170 21.49 -10.33 20.02
CA LEU A 170 21.59 -11.01 18.73
C LEU A 170 21.13 -10.14 17.56
N ILE A 171 20.30 -9.13 17.81
CA ILE A 171 19.81 -8.26 16.73
C ILE A 171 21.00 -7.56 16.07
N PRO A 172 21.11 -7.58 14.72
CA PRO A 172 22.14 -6.85 14.01
C PRO A 172 22.17 -5.36 14.35
N SER A 173 23.30 -4.72 14.09
CA SER A 173 23.41 -3.26 14.20
C SER A 173 22.74 -2.56 13.00
N ILE A 174 22.84 -3.18 11.82
CA ILE A 174 22.31 -2.67 10.55
C ILE A 174 21.67 -3.83 9.78
N ALA A 175 20.47 -3.63 9.25
CA ALA A 175 19.91 -4.44 8.17
C ALA A 175 20.02 -3.64 6.86
N LEU A 176 20.73 -4.16 5.87
CA LEU A 176 20.85 -3.55 4.55
C LEU A 176 20.04 -4.38 3.56
N LEU A 177 18.89 -3.84 3.15
CA LEU A 177 17.90 -4.46 2.30
C LEU A 177 18.09 -4.00 0.85
N ASP A 178 18.82 -4.80 0.07
CA ASP A 178 19.05 -4.57 -1.37
C ASP A 178 18.24 -5.58 -2.21
N PRO A 179 17.11 -5.18 -2.82
CA PRO A 179 16.28 -6.11 -3.60
C PRO A 179 16.99 -6.72 -4.80
N LYS A 180 18.08 -6.10 -5.31
CA LYS A 180 18.87 -6.68 -6.41
C LYS A 180 19.51 -8.01 -6.03
N LEU A 181 19.72 -8.28 -4.75
CA LEU A 181 20.32 -9.53 -4.27
C LEU A 181 19.32 -10.71 -4.23
N THR A 182 18.04 -10.44 -4.48
CA THR A 182 16.97 -11.44 -4.42
C THR A 182 16.43 -11.85 -5.80
N VAL A 183 16.78 -11.11 -6.87
CA VAL A 183 16.23 -11.33 -8.22
C VAL A 183 16.60 -12.69 -8.80
N THR A 184 17.72 -13.27 -8.36
CA THR A 184 18.22 -14.58 -8.81
C THR A 184 17.63 -15.75 -8.01
N MET A 185 16.80 -15.49 -6.98
CA MET A 185 16.18 -16.56 -6.19
C MET A 185 15.28 -17.44 -7.07
N PRO A 186 15.43 -18.77 -7.03
CA PRO A 186 14.51 -19.69 -7.69
C PRO A 186 13.07 -19.48 -7.20
N GLN A 187 12.10 -19.67 -8.08
CA GLN A 187 10.68 -19.50 -7.78
C GLN A 187 10.24 -20.32 -6.55
N SER A 188 10.71 -21.56 -6.41
CA SER A 188 10.39 -22.41 -5.25
C SER A 188 10.92 -21.85 -3.93
N ILE A 189 12.08 -21.20 -3.95
CA ILE A 189 12.64 -20.53 -2.77
C ILE A 189 11.84 -19.26 -2.49
N THR A 190 11.53 -18.44 -3.50
CA THR A 190 10.67 -17.26 -3.37
C THR A 190 9.31 -17.61 -2.75
N ALA A 191 8.68 -18.69 -3.22
CA ALA A 191 7.40 -19.19 -2.70
C ALA A 191 7.50 -19.61 -1.23
N GLY A 192 8.47 -20.48 -0.92
CA GLY A 192 8.69 -20.96 0.43
C GLY A 192 9.00 -19.82 1.40
N THR A 193 9.94 -18.93 1.06
CA THR A 193 10.32 -17.82 1.94
C THR A 193 9.22 -16.77 2.08
N GLY A 194 8.44 -16.52 1.02
CA GLY A 194 7.30 -15.61 1.11
C GLY A 194 6.20 -16.11 2.04
N MET A 195 5.91 -17.42 1.98
CA MET A 195 4.96 -18.06 2.91
C MET A 195 5.48 -18.15 4.34
N ASP A 196 6.80 -18.27 4.52
CA ASP A 196 7.46 -18.15 5.82
C ASP A 196 7.22 -16.77 6.45
N ALA A 197 7.46 -15.69 5.69
CA ALA A 197 7.17 -14.34 6.14
C ALA A 197 5.67 -14.13 6.46
N MET A 198 4.77 -14.76 5.69
CA MET A 198 3.33 -14.72 5.98
C MET A 198 3.01 -15.42 7.30
N ALA A 199 3.62 -16.59 7.56
CA ALA A 199 3.46 -17.31 8.81
C ALA A 199 3.99 -16.50 9.99
N HIS A 200 5.18 -15.90 9.89
CA HIS A 200 5.71 -14.99 10.90
C HIS A 200 4.73 -13.86 11.25
N ALA A 201 4.18 -13.19 10.24
CA ALA A 201 3.26 -12.07 10.46
C ALA A 201 1.95 -12.53 11.11
N VAL A 202 1.31 -13.58 10.58
CA VAL A 202 0.04 -14.09 11.12
C VAL A 202 0.22 -14.69 12.52
N GLU A 203 1.33 -15.40 12.76
CA GLU A 203 1.62 -15.95 14.08
C GLU A 203 2.02 -14.87 15.09
N SER A 204 2.54 -13.73 14.65
CA SER A 204 2.68 -12.57 15.51
C SER A 204 1.33 -11.95 15.90
N LEU A 205 0.34 -11.95 15.00
CA LEU A 205 -0.98 -11.37 15.25
C LEU A 205 -1.85 -12.13 16.25
N HIS A 206 -1.79 -13.46 16.25
CA HIS A 206 -2.59 -14.30 17.16
C HIS A 206 -1.84 -14.72 18.43
N SER A 207 -0.54 -14.40 18.54
CA SER A 207 0.29 -14.78 19.68
C SER A 207 -0.30 -14.22 20.98
N THR A 208 -0.16 -14.98 22.07
CA THR A 208 -0.50 -14.50 23.41
C THR A 208 0.33 -13.27 23.83
N ASN A 209 1.46 -13.04 23.17
CA ASN A 209 2.34 -11.88 23.37
C ASN A 209 2.11 -10.76 22.33
N SER A 210 1.07 -10.87 21.49
CA SER A 210 0.72 -9.84 20.50
C SER A 210 0.52 -8.48 21.18
N GLN A 211 1.27 -7.47 20.76
CA GLN A 211 1.16 -6.08 21.22
C GLN A 211 0.95 -5.11 20.06
N HIS A 212 0.40 -3.92 20.33
CA HIS A 212 -0.03 -2.99 19.28
C HIS A 212 1.08 -2.62 18.27
N MET A 213 2.35 -2.56 18.70
CA MET A 213 3.47 -2.28 17.80
C MET A 213 3.74 -3.48 16.86
N SER A 214 3.82 -4.71 17.39
CA SER A 214 3.93 -5.93 16.57
C SER A 214 2.74 -6.09 15.62
N ARG A 215 1.52 -5.77 16.06
CA ARG A 215 0.31 -5.87 15.24
C ARG A 215 0.38 -4.94 14.04
N GLY A 216 0.82 -3.69 14.24
CA GLY A 216 1.01 -2.73 13.15
C GLY A 216 2.00 -3.25 12.10
N LEU A 217 3.15 -3.77 12.55
CA LEU A 217 4.17 -4.36 11.67
C LEU A 217 3.66 -5.61 10.96
N ALA A 218 3.01 -6.52 11.67
CA ALA A 218 2.49 -7.77 11.12
C ALA A 218 1.39 -7.52 10.09
N LEU A 219 0.43 -6.62 10.35
CA LEU A 219 -0.60 -6.27 9.37
C LEU A 219 0.00 -5.61 8.13
N GLN A 220 1.03 -4.78 8.29
CA GLN A 220 1.71 -4.19 7.14
C GLN A 220 2.49 -5.24 6.35
N ALA A 221 3.19 -6.16 7.02
CA ALA A 221 3.85 -7.28 6.37
C ALA A 221 2.86 -8.12 5.55
N ILE A 222 1.69 -8.44 6.10
CA ILE A 222 0.62 -9.17 5.38
C ILE A 222 0.18 -8.40 4.12
N ARG A 223 -0.04 -7.08 4.22
CA ARG A 223 -0.41 -6.25 3.05
C ARG A 223 0.64 -6.27 1.94
N LEU A 224 1.92 -6.20 2.32
CA LEU A 224 3.02 -6.27 1.37
C LEU A 224 3.07 -7.67 0.74
N ILE A 225 3.09 -8.74 1.54
CA ILE A 225 3.18 -10.11 1.03
C ILE A 225 2.03 -10.45 0.10
N ALA A 226 0.80 -10.09 0.47
CA ALA A 226 -0.40 -10.39 -0.31
C ALA A 226 -0.34 -9.82 -1.74
N ARG A 227 0.22 -8.62 -1.92
CA ARG A 227 0.33 -7.99 -3.24
C ARG A 227 1.62 -8.33 -3.98
N SER A 228 2.73 -8.55 -3.26
CA SER A 228 4.06 -8.64 -3.87
C SER A 228 4.52 -10.08 -4.09
N LEU A 229 4.08 -11.04 -3.29
CA LEU A 229 4.48 -12.44 -3.46
C LEU A 229 4.00 -13.01 -4.81
N PRO A 230 2.73 -12.83 -5.23
CA PRO A 230 2.29 -13.31 -6.55
C PRO A 230 3.11 -12.68 -7.70
N ARG A 231 3.35 -11.37 -7.63
CA ARG A 231 4.17 -10.62 -8.61
C ARG A 231 5.61 -11.16 -8.68
N ALA A 232 6.26 -11.35 -7.53
CA ALA A 232 7.63 -11.87 -7.47
C ALA A 232 7.76 -13.34 -7.92
N LEU A 233 6.65 -14.10 -7.90
CA LEU A 233 6.58 -15.46 -8.43
C LEU A 233 6.34 -15.49 -9.94
N GLU A 234 5.52 -14.58 -10.44
CA GLU A 234 5.23 -14.41 -11.87
C GLU A 234 6.44 -13.84 -12.62
N ASP A 235 7.02 -12.76 -12.09
CA ASP A 235 8.26 -12.15 -12.59
C ASP A 235 9.28 -12.00 -11.46
N GLY A 236 10.24 -12.93 -11.43
CA GLY A 236 11.34 -12.89 -10.47
C GLY A 236 12.26 -11.66 -10.61
N GLY A 237 12.16 -10.93 -11.73
CA GLY A 237 12.85 -9.67 -12.00
C GLY A 237 12.10 -8.41 -11.55
N ASP A 238 10.85 -8.53 -11.08
CA ASP A 238 10.07 -7.41 -10.55
C ASP A 238 10.73 -6.86 -9.28
N LEU A 239 11.58 -5.85 -9.46
CA LEU A 239 12.42 -5.30 -8.40
C LEU A 239 11.62 -4.62 -7.30
N GLU A 240 10.44 -4.08 -7.63
CA GLU A 240 9.54 -3.50 -6.65
C GLU A 240 8.93 -4.59 -5.79
N ALA A 241 8.36 -5.64 -6.42
CA ALA A 241 7.80 -6.78 -5.68
C ALA A 241 8.86 -7.45 -4.80
N ARG A 242 10.09 -7.62 -5.30
CA ARG A 242 11.23 -8.10 -4.50
C ARG A 242 11.54 -7.20 -3.31
N GLY A 243 11.54 -5.88 -3.52
CA GLY A 243 11.77 -4.89 -2.45
C GLY A 243 10.68 -4.89 -1.39
N GLU A 244 9.43 -4.95 -1.81
CA GLU A 244 8.28 -5.06 -0.90
C GLU A 244 8.32 -6.36 -0.11
N MET A 245 8.68 -7.50 -0.74
CA MET A 245 8.85 -8.77 -0.04
C MET A 245 9.99 -8.71 1.00
N MET A 246 11.12 -8.07 0.69
CA MET A 246 12.20 -7.89 1.67
C MET A 246 11.76 -7.03 2.86
N LEU A 247 11.07 -5.91 2.59
CA LEU A 247 10.52 -5.06 3.64
C LEU A 247 9.47 -5.81 4.48
N ALA A 248 8.66 -6.65 3.84
CA ALA A 248 7.67 -7.45 4.54
C ALA A 248 8.29 -8.50 5.45
N ALA A 249 9.30 -9.23 4.96
CA ALA A 249 10.06 -10.19 5.78
C ALA A 249 10.75 -9.49 6.95
N ASN A 250 11.31 -8.30 6.73
CA ASN A 250 11.92 -7.49 7.79
C ASN A 250 10.90 -7.07 8.85
N MET A 251 9.73 -6.56 8.44
CA MET A 251 8.64 -6.17 9.34
C MET A 251 8.06 -7.37 10.09
N ALA A 252 7.88 -8.50 9.42
CA ALA A 252 7.45 -9.75 10.04
C ALA A 252 8.49 -10.21 11.07
N GLY A 253 9.79 -10.13 10.74
CA GLY A 253 10.93 -10.36 11.63
C GLY A 253 10.85 -9.54 12.92
N LEU A 254 10.71 -8.22 12.79
CA LEU A 254 10.54 -7.31 13.94
C LEU A 254 9.29 -7.65 14.76
N ALA A 255 8.19 -8.04 14.12
CA ALA A 255 6.96 -8.41 14.80
C ALA A 255 7.14 -9.70 15.63
N PHE A 256 7.51 -10.82 14.98
CA PHE A 256 7.61 -12.11 15.66
C PHE A 256 8.77 -12.16 16.64
N SER A 257 9.83 -11.38 16.44
CA SER A 257 10.94 -11.28 17.39
C SER A 257 10.50 -10.76 18.77
N ASN A 258 9.36 -10.07 18.84
CA ASN A 258 8.78 -9.54 20.08
C ASN A 258 7.56 -10.32 20.57
N THR A 259 6.99 -11.20 19.74
CA THR A 259 5.79 -11.97 20.09
C THR A 259 6.02 -13.48 20.13
N LEU A 260 7.19 -13.94 19.68
CA LEU A 260 7.44 -15.31 19.24
C LEU A 260 6.47 -15.72 18.12
N VAL A 261 6.55 -16.99 17.73
CA VAL A 261 5.69 -17.66 16.73
C VAL A 261 4.74 -18.63 17.43
N GLY A 262 4.14 -19.59 16.72
CA GLY A 262 3.13 -20.48 17.29
C GLY A 262 3.18 -21.92 16.78
N MET A 263 2.00 -22.53 16.74
CA MET A 263 1.81 -23.94 16.40
C MET A 263 2.21 -24.26 14.95
N ALA A 264 2.15 -23.31 14.01
CA ALA A 264 2.55 -23.55 12.63
C ALA A 264 4.05 -23.76 12.53
N HIS A 265 4.85 -22.90 13.18
CA HIS A 265 6.30 -23.10 13.27
C HIS A 265 6.68 -24.36 14.03
N ALA A 266 6.01 -24.67 15.15
CA ALA A 266 6.25 -25.90 15.91
C ALA A 266 6.05 -27.17 15.04
N ALA A 267 4.96 -27.21 14.25
CA ALA A 267 4.70 -28.29 13.31
C ALA A 267 5.71 -28.30 12.14
N ALA A 268 6.09 -27.12 11.63
CA ALA A 268 7.07 -26.97 10.56
C ALA A 268 8.48 -27.45 10.97
N HIS A 269 8.94 -27.12 12.18
CA HIS A 269 10.22 -27.61 12.72
C HIS A 269 10.23 -29.14 12.81
N ALA A 270 9.15 -29.72 13.35
CA ALA A 270 9.01 -31.17 13.48
C ALA A 270 9.02 -31.88 12.11
N ALA A 271 8.25 -31.37 11.15
CA ALA A 271 8.16 -31.94 9.80
C ALA A 271 9.47 -31.77 9.02
N GLY A 272 10.10 -30.59 9.09
CA GLY A 272 11.40 -30.33 8.46
C GLY A 272 12.51 -31.21 9.03
N ALA A 273 12.57 -31.37 10.35
CA ALA A 273 13.58 -32.21 11.00
C ALA A 273 13.42 -33.70 10.69
N ALA A 274 12.18 -34.19 10.56
CA ALA A 274 11.91 -35.61 10.32
C ALA A 274 11.94 -35.98 8.82
N PHE A 275 11.46 -35.11 7.94
CA PHE A 275 11.19 -35.43 6.53
C PHE A 275 11.87 -34.48 5.54
N ARG A 276 12.71 -33.55 6.01
CA ARG A 276 13.47 -32.59 5.18
C ARG A 276 12.61 -31.73 4.27
N ILE A 277 11.37 -31.45 4.69
CA ILE A 277 10.53 -30.45 4.04
C ILE A 277 11.20 -29.08 4.24
N PRO A 278 11.38 -28.26 3.18
CA PRO A 278 11.90 -26.91 3.32
C PRO A 278 11.07 -26.09 4.31
N HIS A 279 11.74 -25.35 5.19
CA HIS A 279 11.11 -24.68 6.34
C HIS A 279 9.90 -23.81 5.94
N GLY A 280 10.10 -22.84 5.05
CA GLY A 280 9.02 -21.95 4.62
C GLY A 280 7.86 -22.65 3.92
N THR A 281 8.14 -23.74 3.19
CA THR A 281 7.10 -24.59 2.61
C THR A 281 6.27 -25.28 3.69
N ALA A 282 6.90 -25.77 4.75
CA ALA A 282 6.19 -26.36 5.88
C ALA A 282 5.38 -25.31 6.65
N CYS A 283 5.96 -24.13 6.93
CA CYS A 283 5.26 -23.01 7.58
C CYS A 283 3.98 -22.63 6.81
N GLY A 284 4.09 -22.40 5.50
CA GLY A 284 2.95 -22.09 4.63
C GLY A 284 1.87 -23.19 4.61
N LEU A 285 2.29 -24.47 4.62
CA LEU A 285 1.37 -25.60 4.62
C LEU A 285 0.56 -25.68 5.92
N PHE A 286 1.19 -25.51 7.08
CA PHE A 286 0.52 -25.64 8.37
C PHE A 286 -0.33 -24.41 8.73
N LEU A 287 0.09 -23.21 8.33
CA LEU A 287 -0.51 -21.95 8.73
C LEU A 287 -2.04 -21.88 8.60
N PRO A 288 -2.68 -22.15 7.45
CA PRO A 288 -4.13 -22.01 7.33
C PRO A 288 -4.91 -23.01 8.20
N TYR A 289 -4.37 -24.20 8.47
CA TYR A 289 -4.98 -25.17 9.38
C TYR A 289 -4.83 -24.74 10.85
N VAL A 290 -3.70 -24.10 11.20
CA VAL A 290 -3.50 -23.55 12.55
C VAL A 290 -4.43 -22.37 12.79
N MET A 291 -4.65 -21.52 11.78
CA MET A 291 -5.64 -20.46 11.84
C MET A 291 -7.06 -21.00 12.06
N GLU A 292 -7.44 -22.09 11.39
CA GLU A 292 -8.71 -22.78 11.67
C GLU A 292 -8.77 -23.31 13.11
N PHE A 293 -7.70 -23.95 13.59
CA PHE A 293 -7.65 -24.50 14.95
C PHE A 293 -7.84 -23.41 16.03
N ASN A 294 -7.28 -22.22 15.80
CA ASN A 294 -7.31 -21.06 16.69
C ASN A 294 -8.51 -20.11 16.44
N LEU A 295 -9.41 -20.44 15.51
CA LEU A 295 -10.45 -19.52 15.03
C LEU A 295 -11.37 -19.00 16.14
N ASP A 296 -11.69 -19.85 17.12
CA ASP A 296 -12.55 -19.52 18.26
C ASP A 296 -11.96 -18.45 19.19
N VAL A 297 -10.63 -18.42 19.33
CA VAL A 297 -9.91 -17.48 20.20
C VAL A 297 -9.27 -16.31 19.45
N SER A 298 -9.10 -16.41 18.12
CA SER A 298 -8.33 -15.43 17.33
C SER A 298 -9.09 -14.81 16.15
N LYS A 299 -10.41 -15.05 16.01
CA LYS A 299 -11.23 -14.50 14.90
C LYS A 299 -11.05 -13.01 14.64
N GLY A 300 -10.95 -12.16 15.68
CA GLY A 300 -10.77 -10.72 15.50
C GLY A 300 -9.44 -10.38 14.82
N ALA A 301 -8.34 -11.03 15.24
CA ALA A 301 -7.03 -10.86 14.61
C ALA A 301 -7.04 -11.36 13.16
N TYR A 302 -7.76 -12.43 12.85
CA TYR A 302 -7.89 -12.94 11.50
C TYR A 302 -8.82 -12.11 10.61
N ALA A 303 -9.83 -11.43 11.19
CA ALA A 303 -10.62 -10.44 10.47
C ALA A 303 -9.77 -9.20 10.08
N GLU A 304 -8.85 -8.78 10.95
CA GLU A 304 -7.84 -7.76 10.59
C GLU A 304 -6.90 -8.25 9.50
N ALA A 305 -6.45 -9.51 9.58
CA ALA A 305 -5.64 -10.13 8.53
C ALA A 305 -6.40 -10.20 7.19
N ALA A 306 -7.71 -10.50 7.19
CA ALA A 306 -8.54 -10.50 5.99
C ALA A 306 -8.50 -9.16 5.25
N ARG A 307 -8.68 -8.06 6.00
CA ARG A 307 -8.57 -6.70 5.45
C ARG A 307 -7.15 -6.41 4.95
N ALA A 308 -6.13 -6.85 5.67
CA ALA A 308 -4.74 -6.70 5.25
C ALA A 308 -4.41 -7.51 3.97
N LEU A 309 -5.06 -8.66 3.77
CA LEU A 309 -4.96 -9.45 2.54
C LEU A 309 -5.70 -8.81 1.35
N GLY A 310 -6.39 -7.67 1.55
CA GLY A 310 -7.16 -6.98 0.51
C GLY A 310 -8.56 -7.57 0.27
N ILE A 311 -9.07 -8.35 1.21
CA ILE A 311 -10.43 -8.91 1.14
C ILE A 311 -11.43 -7.81 1.54
N ASP A 312 -12.48 -7.59 0.73
CA ASP A 312 -13.60 -6.75 1.11
C ASP A 312 -14.41 -7.44 2.21
N THR A 313 -14.35 -6.89 3.42
CA THR A 313 -15.08 -7.41 4.58
C THR A 313 -16.33 -6.58 4.89
N THR A 314 -16.76 -5.68 4.01
CA THR A 314 -18.01 -4.93 4.18
C THR A 314 -19.17 -5.90 4.35
N GLY A 315 -19.92 -5.78 5.45
CA GLY A 315 -21.05 -6.67 5.74
C GLY A 315 -20.68 -8.03 6.33
N MET A 316 -19.39 -8.39 6.41
CA MET A 316 -18.94 -9.64 7.03
C MET A 316 -18.81 -9.47 8.56
N GLY A 317 -19.26 -10.47 9.31
CA GLY A 317 -18.90 -10.60 10.72
C GLY A 317 -17.46 -11.09 10.90
N ASP A 318 -16.86 -10.89 12.08
CA ASP A 318 -15.47 -11.31 12.36
C ASP A 318 -15.17 -12.77 12.01
N LEU A 319 -16.12 -13.68 12.29
CA LEU A 319 -15.95 -15.10 12.01
C LEU A 319 -15.89 -15.39 10.50
N GLU A 320 -16.70 -14.69 9.71
CA GLU A 320 -16.75 -14.83 8.26
C GLU A 320 -15.47 -14.26 7.63
N ALA A 321 -15.09 -13.04 8.04
CA ALA A 321 -13.83 -12.42 7.62
C ALA A 321 -12.62 -13.30 7.99
N ALA A 322 -12.59 -13.87 9.20
CA ALA A 322 -11.53 -14.79 9.62
C ALA A 322 -11.44 -16.04 8.72
N ARG A 323 -12.57 -16.65 8.36
CA ARG A 323 -12.61 -17.80 7.43
C ARG A 323 -12.16 -17.41 6.02
N ALA A 324 -12.47 -16.20 5.57
CA ALA A 324 -11.98 -15.66 4.31
C ALA A 324 -10.45 -15.51 4.32
N ALA A 325 -9.85 -15.01 5.41
CA ALA A 325 -8.39 -14.95 5.56
C ALA A 325 -7.72 -16.34 5.52
N VAL A 326 -8.29 -17.32 6.24
CA VAL A 326 -7.82 -18.72 6.21
C VAL A 326 -7.77 -19.26 4.78
N SER A 327 -8.85 -19.02 4.02
CA SER A 327 -8.99 -19.50 2.65
C SER A 327 -8.02 -18.80 1.70
N ALA A 328 -7.88 -17.47 1.82
CA ALA A 328 -6.95 -16.68 1.01
C ALA A 328 -5.49 -17.08 1.21
N ILE A 329 -5.06 -17.33 2.45
CA ILE A 329 -3.69 -17.77 2.76
C ILE A 329 -3.44 -19.19 2.22
N ARG A 330 -4.42 -20.09 2.33
CA ARG A 330 -4.33 -21.41 1.71
C ARG A 330 -4.20 -21.30 0.20
N ASN A 331 -5.03 -20.49 -0.45
CA ASN A 331 -4.99 -20.32 -1.89
C ASN A 331 -3.64 -19.73 -2.32
N LEU A 332 -3.13 -18.72 -1.63
CA LEU A 332 -1.80 -18.17 -1.90
C LEU A 332 -0.70 -19.23 -1.82
N HIS A 333 -0.75 -20.14 -0.83
CA HIS A 333 0.19 -21.27 -0.73
C HIS A 333 0.10 -22.21 -1.94
N LEU A 334 -1.11 -22.54 -2.37
CA LEU A 334 -1.35 -23.43 -3.52
C LEU A 334 -0.94 -22.77 -4.84
N ASP A 335 -1.33 -21.51 -5.03
CA ASP A 335 -1.02 -20.71 -6.23
C ASP A 335 0.49 -20.45 -6.34
N ALA A 336 1.21 -20.43 -5.21
CA ALA A 336 2.68 -20.40 -5.17
C ALA A 336 3.35 -21.74 -5.57
N GLY A 337 2.56 -22.77 -5.92
CA GLY A 337 3.06 -24.07 -6.37
C GLY A 337 3.60 -24.96 -5.26
N LEU A 338 3.24 -24.67 -4.00
CA LEU A 338 3.70 -25.46 -2.85
C LEU A 338 2.80 -26.69 -2.60
N PRO A 339 3.30 -27.76 -1.96
CA PRO A 339 2.53 -28.98 -1.74
C PRO A 339 1.23 -28.72 -0.97
N PRO A 340 0.08 -29.27 -1.42
CA PRO A 340 -1.22 -29.03 -0.79
C PRO A 340 -1.44 -29.78 0.53
N SER A 341 -0.59 -30.78 0.84
CA SER A 341 -0.74 -31.67 1.99
C SER A 341 0.60 -32.26 2.41
N LEU A 342 0.68 -32.86 3.61
CA LEU A 342 1.88 -33.59 4.05
C LEU A 342 2.14 -34.82 3.18
N GLU A 343 1.10 -35.52 2.73
CA GLU A 343 1.26 -36.66 1.80
C GLU A 343 1.96 -36.21 0.52
N LYS A 344 1.51 -35.09 -0.08
CA LYS A 344 2.14 -34.54 -1.29
C LYS A 344 3.51 -33.91 -1.04
N ALA A 345 3.83 -33.57 0.21
CA ALA A 345 5.17 -33.18 0.64
C ALA A 345 6.09 -34.39 0.93
N GLY A 346 5.63 -35.63 0.73
CA GLY A 346 6.43 -36.84 0.88
C GLY A 346 6.42 -37.45 2.28
N VAL A 347 5.50 -37.04 3.16
CA VAL A 347 5.39 -37.58 4.51
C VAL A 347 4.54 -38.86 4.49
N PRO A 348 5.07 -40.02 4.95
CA PRO A 348 4.29 -41.23 5.06
C PRO A 348 3.27 -41.12 6.21
N ARG A 349 2.22 -41.94 6.17
CA ARG A 349 1.09 -41.82 7.13
C ARG A 349 1.51 -42.01 8.59
N ASP A 350 2.44 -42.92 8.85
CA ASP A 350 3.05 -43.13 10.18
C ASP A 350 3.92 -41.96 10.64
N GLY A 351 4.38 -41.11 9.70
CA GLY A 351 5.08 -39.87 9.99
C GLY A 351 4.26 -38.84 10.76
N ILE A 352 2.92 -38.94 10.75
CA ILE A 352 2.03 -38.09 11.56
C ILE A 352 2.41 -38.17 13.05
N GLU A 353 2.66 -39.37 13.58
CA GLU A 353 3.01 -39.55 15.00
C GLU A 353 4.36 -38.92 15.32
N THR A 354 5.33 -39.06 14.41
CA THR A 354 6.66 -38.45 14.57
C THR A 354 6.57 -36.92 14.61
N ILE A 355 5.74 -36.31 13.76
CA ILE A 355 5.54 -34.85 13.75
C ILE A 355 4.84 -34.42 15.04
N MET A 356 3.77 -35.12 15.44
CA MET A 356 3.00 -34.82 16.65
C MET A 356 3.90 -34.78 17.89
N GLU A 357 4.67 -35.84 18.13
CA GLU A 357 5.50 -35.99 19.33
C GLU A 357 6.56 -34.89 19.44
N LYS A 358 7.12 -34.46 18.31
CA LYS A 358 8.13 -33.40 18.25
C LYS A 358 7.50 -32.01 18.39
N ALA A 359 6.41 -31.74 17.66
CA ALA A 359 5.76 -30.44 17.66
C ALA A 359 5.16 -30.09 19.04
N LEU A 360 4.61 -31.05 19.77
CA LEU A 360 4.11 -30.83 21.14
C LEU A 360 5.22 -30.48 22.15
N LYS A 361 6.49 -30.74 21.82
CA LYS A 361 7.66 -30.43 22.66
C LYS A 361 8.43 -29.20 22.17
N ASP A 362 7.99 -28.59 21.06
CA ASP A 362 8.65 -27.44 20.49
C ASP A 362 8.32 -26.17 21.30
N GLY A 363 9.35 -25.38 21.62
CA GLY A 363 9.22 -24.16 22.41
C GLY A 363 8.32 -23.11 21.76
N SER A 364 8.20 -23.09 20.43
CA SER A 364 7.32 -22.20 19.69
C SER A 364 5.83 -22.38 20.05
N MET A 365 5.43 -23.52 20.60
CA MET A 365 4.05 -23.78 21.00
C MET A 365 3.59 -22.87 22.16
N ILE A 366 4.52 -22.38 22.99
CA ILE A 366 4.21 -21.68 24.25
C ILE A 366 3.32 -20.44 24.06
N THR A 367 3.48 -19.73 22.95
CA THR A 367 2.77 -18.50 22.61
C THR A 367 1.57 -18.70 21.69
N ASN A 368 1.27 -19.95 21.30
CA ASN A 368 0.05 -20.23 20.55
C ASN A 368 -1.17 -20.01 21.46
N PRO A 369 -2.21 -19.26 21.02
CA PRO A 369 -3.32 -18.84 21.88
C PRO A 369 -4.18 -20.00 22.40
N LYS A 370 -4.07 -21.19 21.80
CA LYS A 370 -4.80 -22.40 22.19
C LYS A 370 -3.88 -23.61 22.16
N GLN A 371 -3.71 -24.27 23.30
CA GLN A 371 -2.84 -25.44 23.38
C GLN A 371 -3.57 -26.71 22.89
N PRO A 372 -3.04 -27.48 21.92
CA PRO A 372 -3.68 -28.71 21.48
C PRO A 372 -3.42 -29.86 22.45
N THR A 373 -4.46 -30.66 22.74
CA THR A 373 -4.25 -32.00 23.31
C THR A 373 -3.61 -32.93 22.27
N PRO A 374 -2.95 -34.04 22.67
CA PRO A 374 -2.40 -35.01 21.71
C PRO A 374 -3.45 -35.53 20.71
N VAL A 375 -4.68 -35.76 21.17
CA VAL A 375 -5.79 -36.20 20.31
C VAL A 375 -6.14 -35.13 19.26
N GLN A 376 -6.23 -33.86 19.68
CA GLN A 376 -6.48 -32.75 18.75
C GLN A 376 -5.32 -32.54 17.78
N MET A 377 -4.08 -32.64 18.25
CA MET A 377 -2.89 -32.52 17.41
C MET A 377 -2.85 -33.61 16.34
N LYS A 378 -3.16 -34.86 16.71
CA LYS A 378 -3.24 -35.98 15.77
C LYS A 378 -4.36 -35.77 14.73
N ALA A 379 -5.54 -35.31 15.16
CA ALA A 379 -6.65 -35.00 14.26
C ALA A 379 -6.27 -33.87 13.28
N PHE A 380 -5.66 -32.79 13.81
CA PHE A 380 -5.11 -31.69 13.03
C PHE A 380 -4.10 -32.18 11.98
N LEU A 381 -3.07 -32.95 12.37
CA LEU A 381 -2.07 -33.45 11.44
C LEU A 381 -2.64 -34.44 10.42
N THR A 382 -3.63 -35.25 10.80
CA THR A 382 -4.34 -36.14 9.88
C THR A 382 -5.06 -35.32 8.80
N LYS A 383 -5.71 -34.23 9.19
CA LYS A 383 -6.36 -33.29 8.28
C LYS A 383 -5.36 -32.65 7.31
N VAL A 384 -4.22 -32.16 7.81
CA VAL A 384 -3.14 -31.60 6.97
C VAL A 384 -2.54 -32.66 6.04
N TRP A 385 -2.42 -33.91 6.49
CA TRP A 385 -1.90 -35.02 5.70
C TRP A 385 -2.82 -35.38 4.53
N LEU A 386 -4.12 -35.44 4.77
CA LEU A 386 -5.14 -35.67 3.74
C LEU A 386 -5.29 -34.47 2.79
N GLY A 387 -4.90 -33.27 3.23
CA GLY A 387 -5.05 -32.05 2.44
C GLY A 387 -6.48 -31.48 2.47
N GLU A 388 -7.29 -31.87 3.46
CA GLU A 388 -8.68 -31.41 3.57
C GLU A 388 -8.74 -29.87 3.73
N PRO A 389 -9.65 -29.17 3.03
CA PRO A 389 -9.76 -27.72 3.19
C PRO A 389 -10.06 -27.30 4.65
N PRO A 390 -9.30 -26.34 5.21
CA PRO A 390 -9.64 -25.74 6.49
C PRO A 390 -10.96 -24.97 6.37
N CYS A 391 -11.75 -24.97 7.45
CA CYS A 391 -13.10 -24.39 7.57
C CYS A 391 -14.21 -25.06 6.73
N GLY A 392 -13.91 -26.16 6.03
CA GLY A 392 -14.86 -26.92 5.18
C GLY A 392 -15.27 -26.18 3.91
N ALA A 393 -16.30 -26.66 3.22
CA ALA A 393 -16.85 -26.04 1.98
C ALA A 393 -17.67 -24.76 2.22
N HIS A 394 -17.66 -24.19 3.43
CA HIS A 394 -18.41 -22.98 3.81
C HIS A 394 -17.60 -21.69 3.66
N ALA A 395 -16.45 -21.73 3.01
CA ALA A 395 -15.83 -20.50 2.50
C ALA A 395 -16.64 -20.03 1.27
N PRO A 396 -16.93 -18.73 1.13
CA PRO A 396 -17.38 -18.21 -0.16
C PRO A 396 -16.37 -18.67 -1.22
N ALA A 397 -16.84 -19.20 -2.34
CA ALA A 397 -15.96 -19.51 -3.46
C ALA A 397 -15.20 -18.23 -3.80
N VAL A 398 -13.87 -18.27 -3.68
CA VAL A 398 -13.04 -17.30 -4.37
C VAL A 398 -13.16 -17.69 -5.84
N ASP A 399 -13.91 -16.90 -6.61
CA ASP A 399 -14.30 -17.22 -7.99
C ASP A 399 -13.14 -17.83 -8.81
N GLU A 400 -13.45 -18.91 -9.52
CA GLU A 400 -12.50 -19.69 -10.32
C GLU A 400 -11.81 -18.85 -11.43
N GLU A 401 -12.32 -17.68 -11.77
CA GLU A 401 -11.72 -16.74 -12.72
C GLU A 401 -10.32 -16.27 -12.29
N ARG A 402 -10.02 -16.25 -10.98
CA ARG A 402 -8.66 -15.89 -10.49
C ARG A 402 -7.60 -16.96 -10.72
N LYS A 403 -7.97 -18.22 -10.96
CA LYS A 403 -7.02 -19.32 -11.22
C LYS A 403 -6.48 -19.33 -12.66
N GLN A 404 -7.17 -18.70 -13.61
CA GLN A 404 -6.72 -18.62 -15.02
C GLN A 404 -5.80 -17.42 -15.31
N ALA A 405 -5.68 -16.47 -14.37
CA ALA A 405 -4.85 -15.27 -14.53
C ALA A 405 -3.35 -15.48 -14.21
N ALA A 406 -2.89 -16.69 -13.87
CA ALA A 406 -1.58 -16.89 -13.19
C ALA A 406 -0.57 -17.84 -13.87
N GLN A 407 -0.72 -18.24 -15.15
CA GLN A 407 0.38 -18.90 -15.87
C GLN A 407 0.53 -18.43 -17.34
N PRO A 408 1.75 -18.05 -17.78
CA PRO A 408 2.00 -17.63 -19.16
C PRO A 408 2.33 -18.82 -20.07
N PRO A 409 1.82 -18.88 -21.31
CA PRO A 409 2.29 -19.85 -22.29
C PRO A 409 3.59 -19.35 -22.96
N LYS A 410 4.56 -20.27 -23.16
CA LYS A 410 5.76 -20.09 -24.01
C LYS A 410 5.63 -20.91 -25.32
N PRO A 411 6.50 -20.74 -26.33
CA PRO A 411 6.37 -19.81 -27.43
C PRO A 411 6.18 -20.54 -28.76
N GLU A 412 5.09 -20.26 -29.48
CA GLU A 412 5.04 -20.56 -30.91
C GLU A 412 4.53 -19.35 -31.70
N GLN A 413 5.34 -18.98 -32.70
CA GLN A 413 4.95 -17.99 -33.69
C GLN A 413 3.86 -18.58 -34.58
N LYS A 414 2.64 -18.02 -34.54
CA LYS A 414 1.95 -17.47 -35.75
C LYS A 414 0.49 -17.03 -35.54
N LYS A 415 0.24 -15.85 -36.14
CA LYS A 415 -0.99 -15.23 -36.66
C LYS A 415 -2.04 -14.70 -35.67
N PRO A 416 -2.62 -13.51 -35.98
CA PRO A 416 -3.47 -12.76 -35.06
C PRO A 416 -4.83 -13.45 -34.93
N ALA A 417 -5.24 -13.71 -33.70
CA ALA A 417 -6.57 -14.22 -33.38
C ALA A 417 -7.23 -13.34 -32.31
N ALA A 418 -8.56 -13.30 -32.40
CA ALA A 418 -9.51 -12.35 -31.82
C ALA A 418 -9.39 -12.06 -30.30
N LYS A 419 -9.88 -10.87 -29.93
CA LYS A 419 -10.00 -10.31 -28.57
C LYS A 419 -10.59 -11.34 -27.57
N PRO A 420 -9.98 -11.53 -26.38
CA PRO A 420 -10.67 -12.15 -25.24
C PRO A 420 -11.72 -11.19 -24.67
N ALA A 421 -12.79 -11.74 -24.10
CA ALA A 421 -13.86 -10.98 -23.46
C ALA A 421 -13.36 -10.33 -22.15
N ASP A 422 -13.46 -9.01 -22.05
CA ASP A 422 -13.21 -8.21 -20.85
C ASP A 422 -14.56 -8.05 -20.08
N ASP A 423 -14.56 -8.21 -18.76
CA ASP A 423 -15.72 -7.96 -17.87
C ASP A 423 -16.08 -6.46 -17.72
N ILE A 424 -15.37 -5.59 -18.43
CA ILE A 424 -15.65 -4.16 -18.48
C ILE A 424 -16.46 -3.90 -19.75
N ALA A 425 -17.74 -3.53 -19.55
CA ALA A 425 -18.61 -3.18 -20.66
C ALA A 425 -17.94 -2.10 -21.55
N PRO A 426 -17.87 -2.30 -22.88
CA PRO A 426 -17.25 -1.35 -23.79
C PRO A 426 -17.87 0.05 -23.67
N LEU A 427 -17.05 1.08 -23.90
CA LEU A 427 -17.50 2.46 -23.87
C LEU A 427 -18.19 2.80 -25.20
N ASP A 428 -19.46 2.41 -25.36
CA ASP A 428 -20.23 2.63 -26.59
C ASP A 428 -20.85 4.03 -26.66
N LEU A 429 -20.02 5.03 -26.96
CA LEU A 429 -20.41 6.43 -27.12
C LEU A 429 -20.31 6.88 -28.59
N SER A 430 -21.23 7.74 -29.04
CA SER A 430 -21.04 8.52 -30.27
C SER A 430 -19.89 9.52 -30.10
N LEU A 431 -19.37 10.07 -31.21
CA LEU A 431 -18.30 11.06 -31.16
C LEU A 431 -18.68 12.30 -30.32
N ASP A 432 -19.91 12.80 -30.48
CA ASP A 432 -20.42 13.94 -29.71
C ASP A 432 -20.57 13.60 -28.22
N GLN A 433 -21.06 12.40 -27.90
CA GLN A 433 -21.16 11.90 -26.53
C GLN A 433 -19.78 11.74 -25.89
N MET A 434 -18.77 11.34 -26.67
CA MET A 434 -17.38 11.26 -26.19
C MET A 434 -16.85 12.63 -25.80
N TYR A 435 -17.06 13.64 -26.65
CA TYR A 435 -16.71 15.04 -26.35
C TYR A 435 -17.42 15.55 -25.10
N ALA A 436 -18.73 15.34 -24.99
CA ALA A 436 -19.48 15.75 -23.81
C ALA A 436 -19.02 15.03 -22.53
N TYR A 437 -18.77 13.71 -22.59
CA TYR A 437 -18.40 12.89 -21.44
C TYR A 437 -17.00 13.22 -20.93
N TYR A 438 -15.99 13.29 -21.81
CA TYR A 438 -14.62 13.54 -21.41
C TYR A 438 -14.31 15.02 -21.17
N SER A 439 -15.08 15.95 -21.74
CA SER A 439 -14.96 17.37 -21.34
C SER A 439 -15.32 17.58 -19.87
N LYS A 440 -16.30 16.85 -19.33
CA LYS A 440 -16.59 16.87 -17.88
C LYS A 440 -15.41 16.39 -17.05
N LEU A 441 -14.77 15.29 -17.46
CA LEU A 441 -13.58 14.77 -16.79
C LEU A 441 -12.45 15.81 -16.79
N PHE A 442 -12.11 16.34 -17.96
CA PHE A 442 -10.97 17.25 -18.09
C PHE A 442 -11.24 18.61 -17.47
N ASN A 443 -12.46 19.17 -17.58
CA ASN A 443 -12.83 20.41 -16.90
C ASN A 443 -12.75 20.26 -15.38
N ALA A 444 -13.34 19.19 -14.83
CA ALA A 444 -13.24 18.92 -13.39
C ALA A 444 -11.78 18.75 -12.95
N LEU A 445 -10.94 18.14 -13.78
CA LEU A 445 -9.52 17.96 -13.49
C LEU A 445 -8.75 19.30 -13.47
N ILE A 446 -8.98 20.19 -14.43
CA ILE A 446 -8.27 21.47 -14.53
C ILE A 446 -8.80 22.54 -13.56
N GLU A 447 -10.03 22.40 -13.07
CA GLU A 447 -10.62 23.28 -12.04
C GLU A 447 -10.12 22.95 -10.63
N MET A 448 -9.56 21.75 -10.41
CA MET A 448 -8.98 21.40 -9.11
C MET A 448 -7.71 22.23 -8.82
N PRO A 449 -7.68 23.11 -7.81
CA PRO A 449 -6.55 24.00 -7.56
C PRO A 449 -5.16 23.34 -7.48
N PRO A 450 -4.96 22.19 -6.79
CA PRO A 450 -3.65 21.55 -6.74
C PRO A 450 -3.23 20.95 -8.08
N VAL A 451 -4.18 20.49 -8.90
CA VAL A 451 -3.92 19.97 -10.24
C VAL A 451 -3.64 21.12 -11.20
N ALA A 452 -4.46 22.17 -11.14
CA ALA A 452 -4.31 23.38 -11.94
C ALA A 452 -2.93 24.02 -11.72
N GLN A 453 -2.48 24.13 -10.47
CA GLN A 453 -1.14 24.66 -10.18
C GLN A 453 -0.03 23.76 -10.70
N ALA A 454 -0.17 22.43 -10.55
CA ALA A 454 0.83 21.47 -11.02
C ALA A 454 0.94 21.45 -12.56
N LEU A 455 -0.20 21.46 -13.25
CA LEU A 455 -0.30 21.52 -14.70
C LEU A 455 0.22 22.87 -15.24
N ALA A 456 -0.20 24.00 -14.67
CA ALA A 456 0.31 25.32 -15.05
C ALA A 456 1.84 25.45 -14.87
N LYS A 457 2.40 24.87 -13.79
CA LYS A 457 3.84 24.86 -13.56
C LYS A 457 4.61 24.02 -14.57
N SER A 458 3.98 23.00 -15.16
CA SER A 458 4.62 22.13 -16.14
C SER A 458 4.87 22.84 -17.48
N GLY A 459 4.02 23.80 -17.86
CA GLY A 459 4.13 24.54 -19.12
C GLY A 459 3.96 23.69 -20.38
N ILE A 460 3.57 22.41 -20.25
CA ILE A 460 3.47 21.48 -21.38
C ILE A 460 2.11 21.61 -22.07
N ILE A 461 2.06 21.19 -23.34
CA ILE A 461 0.82 21.03 -24.10
C ILE A 461 0.62 19.54 -24.30
N VAL A 462 -0.41 18.97 -23.65
CA VAL A 462 -0.72 17.53 -23.72
C VAL A 462 -1.99 17.30 -24.53
N GLN A 463 -1.99 16.29 -25.40
CA GLN A 463 -3.16 15.87 -26.15
C GLN A 463 -3.55 14.43 -25.83
N PHE A 464 -4.83 14.19 -25.59
CA PHE A 464 -5.43 12.87 -25.58
C PHE A 464 -6.21 12.69 -26.88
N ALA A 465 -5.87 11.67 -27.66
CA ALA A 465 -6.54 11.34 -28.92
C ALA A 465 -7.20 9.96 -28.79
N TYR A 466 -8.53 9.93 -28.92
CA TYR A 466 -9.30 8.70 -28.78
C TYR A 466 -9.89 8.26 -30.11
N SER A 467 -9.77 6.97 -30.43
CA SER A 467 -10.32 6.38 -31.66
C SER A 467 -11.40 5.34 -31.37
N ASN A 468 -12.38 5.21 -32.26
CA ASN A 468 -13.37 4.14 -32.22
C ASN A 468 -13.70 3.74 -33.65
N GLU A 469 -13.93 2.45 -33.89
CA GLU A 469 -14.25 1.91 -35.23
C GLU A 469 -15.55 2.49 -35.82
N LYS A 470 -16.43 3.03 -34.97
CA LYS A 470 -17.69 3.67 -35.37
C LYS A 470 -17.55 5.17 -35.70
N TRP A 471 -16.40 5.79 -35.46
CA TRP A 471 -16.20 7.23 -35.70
C TRP A 471 -15.43 7.47 -37.00
N ASP A 472 -15.74 8.56 -37.70
CA ASP A 472 -15.07 8.99 -38.93
C ASP A 472 -13.73 9.69 -38.69
N LYS A 473 -13.48 10.12 -37.44
CA LYS A 473 -12.25 10.79 -36.98
C LYS A 473 -11.98 10.53 -35.50
N GLU A 474 -10.76 10.83 -35.05
CA GLU A 474 -10.38 10.76 -33.64
C GLU A 474 -11.01 11.89 -32.82
N ALA A 475 -11.40 11.59 -31.58
CA ALA A 475 -11.78 12.58 -30.58
C ALA A 475 -10.52 13.17 -29.93
N LEU A 476 -10.25 14.44 -30.20
CA LEU A 476 -9.04 15.15 -29.72
C LEU A 476 -9.35 16.08 -28.54
N PHE A 477 -8.62 15.93 -27.44
CA PHE A 477 -8.62 16.81 -26.27
C PHE A 477 -7.21 17.35 -26.02
N THR A 478 -6.99 18.65 -26.19
CA THR A 478 -5.69 19.29 -25.97
C THR A 478 -5.76 20.18 -24.74
N ILE A 479 -4.93 19.92 -23.74
CA ILE A 479 -4.75 20.75 -22.55
C ILE A 479 -3.47 21.58 -22.75
N ASP A 480 -3.64 22.89 -22.89
CA ASP A 480 -2.55 23.86 -23.02
C ASP A 480 -2.25 24.50 -21.66
N CYS A 481 -1.03 24.29 -21.17
CA CYS A 481 -0.53 24.91 -19.94
C CYS A 481 0.56 25.95 -20.18
N SER A 482 0.85 26.31 -21.44
CA SER A 482 2.03 27.12 -21.82
C SER A 482 1.85 28.64 -21.64
N GLY A 483 0.62 29.13 -21.44
CA GLY A 483 0.26 30.56 -21.50
C GLY A 483 -0.03 31.28 -20.17
N GLY A 484 0.41 30.74 -19.02
CA GLY A 484 0.12 31.34 -17.70
C GLY A 484 -1.28 31.02 -17.13
N GLY A 485 -2.04 30.17 -17.82
CA GLY A 485 -3.30 29.56 -17.39
C GLY A 485 -3.50 28.24 -18.12
N ILE A 486 -4.53 27.48 -17.73
CA ILE A 486 -4.85 26.18 -18.38
C ILE A 486 -6.06 26.36 -19.29
N LYS A 487 -5.95 25.89 -20.53
CA LYS A 487 -7.06 25.86 -21.48
C LYS A 487 -7.26 24.46 -22.04
N LEU A 488 -8.52 24.02 -22.08
CA LEU A 488 -8.93 22.80 -22.77
C LEU A 488 -9.47 23.16 -24.16
N TYR A 489 -8.92 22.53 -25.19
CA TYR A 489 -9.42 22.58 -26.56
C TYR A 489 -9.95 21.21 -26.95
N THR A 490 -11.07 21.19 -27.67
CA THR A 490 -11.65 19.97 -28.25
C THR A 490 -11.61 20.08 -29.78
N ALA A 491 -11.98 19.01 -30.49
CA ALA A 491 -12.09 18.97 -31.96
C ALA A 491 -10.83 19.38 -32.79
N GLY A 492 -9.67 19.56 -32.15
CA GLY A 492 -8.43 19.95 -32.81
C GLY A 492 -8.17 21.46 -32.90
N ASP A 493 -8.96 22.29 -32.23
CA ASP A 493 -8.85 23.77 -32.27
C ASP A 493 -7.66 24.34 -31.45
N GLY A 494 -6.88 23.47 -30.81
CA GLY A 494 -5.77 23.83 -29.92
C GLY A 494 -4.39 23.89 -30.59
N PRO A 495 -3.37 24.39 -29.87
CA PRO A 495 -1.98 24.39 -30.34
C PRO A 495 -1.42 22.97 -30.51
N ALA A 496 -0.33 22.83 -31.26
CA ALA A 496 0.33 21.55 -31.47
C ALA A 496 0.84 20.96 -30.13
N PRO A 497 0.56 19.68 -29.82
CA PRO A 497 0.98 19.08 -28.56
C PRO A 497 2.49 18.81 -28.52
N GLN A 498 3.08 18.98 -27.35
CA GLN A 498 4.44 18.49 -27.06
C GLN A 498 4.40 16.98 -26.75
N VAL A 499 3.31 16.55 -26.11
CA VAL A 499 3.04 15.16 -25.77
C VAL A 499 1.63 14.81 -26.24
N ALA A 500 1.46 13.72 -26.99
CA ALA A 500 0.16 13.17 -27.32
C ALA A 500 0.06 11.70 -26.91
N MET A 501 -1.05 11.33 -26.28
CA MET A 501 -1.43 9.96 -25.94
C MET A 501 -2.59 9.54 -26.86
N ARG A 502 -2.32 8.68 -27.84
CA ARG A 502 -3.35 8.16 -28.75
C ARG A 502 -3.77 6.75 -28.33
N MET A 503 -5.06 6.48 -28.24
CA MET A 503 -5.58 5.16 -27.82
C MET A 503 -7.01 4.94 -28.29
N SER A 504 -7.53 3.71 -28.28
CA SER A 504 -8.96 3.50 -28.56
C SER A 504 -9.84 3.99 -27.40
N SER A 505 -11.13 4.23 -27.63
CA SER A 505 -12.09 4.63 -26.59
C SER A 505 -12.20 3.59 -25.48
N ASP A 506 -12.13 2.29 -25.81
CA ASP A 506 -12.12 1.20 -24.81
C ASP A 506 -10.82 1.19 -24.01
N THR A 507 -9.69 1.49 -24.64
CA THR A 507 -8.40 1.62 -23.95
C THR A 507 -8.39 2.85 -23.05
N ALA A 508 -8.95 3.98 -23.50
CA ALA A 508 -9.15 5.16 -22.67
C ALA A 508 -10.06 4.86 -21.47
N HIS A 509 -11.16 4.14 -21.69
CA HIS A 509 -12.07 3.74 -20.62
C HIS A 509 -11.35 2.92 -19.55
N ARG A 510 -10.58 1.90 -19.96
CA ARG A 510 -9.79 1.07 -19.05
C ARG A 510 -8.65 1.85 -18.37
N PHE A 511 -7.99 2.76 -19.09
CA PHE A 511 -6.96 3.63 -18.54
C PHE A 511 -7.50 4.47 -17.38
N TRP A 512 -8.62 5.17 -17.59
CA TRP A 512 -9.19 6.03 -16.56
C TRP A 512 -9.87 5.27 -15.41
N LEU A 513 -10.29 4.02 -15.61
CA LEU A 513 -10.72 3.11 -14.54
C LEU A 513 -9.55 2.47 -13.76
N GLN A 514 -8.30 2.75 -14.13
CA GLN A 514 -7.10 2.08 -13.58
C GLN A 514 -7.17 0.55 -13.77
N LYS A 515 -7.76 0.11 -14.88
CA LYS A 515 -7.88 -1.30 -15.31
C LYS A 515 -6.89 -1.66 -16.41
N LEU A 516 -5.95 -0.77 -16.66
CA LEU A 516 -4.93 -0.89 -17.69
C LEU A 516 -3.62 -0.35 -17.12
N ASP A 517 -2.58 -1.18 -17.19
CA ASP A 517 -1.22 -0.75 -16.89
C ASP A 517 -0.67 0.07 -18.06
N LEU A 518 -0.30 1.32 -17.78
CA LEU A 518 0.09 2.28 -18.81
C LEU A 518 1.33 1.82 -19.59
N MET A 519 2.34 1.28 -18.90
CA MET A 519 3.58 0.84 -19.55
C MET A 519 3.35 -0.41 -20.42
N THR A 520 2.52 -1.33 -19.95
CA THR A 520 2.06 -2.49 -20.71
C THR A 520 1.28 -2.07 -21.94
N ALA A 521 0.36 -1.12 -21.81
CA ALA A 521 -0.43 -0.62 -22.93
C ALA A 521 0.42 0.16 -23.95
N ILE A 522 1.43 0.90 -23.50
CA ILE A 522 2.41 1.56 -24.39
C ILE A 522 3.24 0.51 -25.14
N ASN A 523 3.75 -0.50 -24.42
CA ASN A 523 4.55 -1.57 -25.01
C ASN A 523 3.75 -2.44 -26.00
N LYS A 524 2.45 -2.62 -25.75
CA LYS A 524 1.51 -3.32 -26.65
C LYS A 524 0.98 -2.44 -27.78
N GLN A 525 1.35 -1.16 -27.81
CA GLN A 525 0.83 -0.15 -28.74
C GLN A 525 -0.69 0.08 -28.65
N ASP A 526 -1.31 -0.32 -27.54
CA ASP A 526 -2.69 0.03 -27.21
C ASP A 526 -2.81 1.53 -26.87
N ILE A 527 -1.74 2.09 -26.29
CA ILE A 527 -1.52 3.53 -26.13
C ILE A 527 -0.27 3.93 -26.91
N VAL A 528 -0.41 4.76 -27.92
CA VAL A 528 0.70 5.29 -28.70
C VAL A 528 1.07 6.67 -28.16
N LEU A 529 2.27 6.78 -27.60
CA LEU A 529 2.82 8.06 -27.16
C LEU A 529 3.57 8.74 -28.31
N GLN A 530 3.32 10.03 -28.47
CA GLN A 530 4.09 10.92 -29.33
C GLN A 530 4.68 12.02 -28.44
N GLY A 531 6.00 12.12 -28.36
CA GLY A 531 6.70 13.03 -27.44
C GLY A 531 7.65 12.31 -26.50
N ASN A 532 8.20 13.02 -25.52
CA ASN A 532 9.17 12.48 -24.57
C ASN A 532 8.50 11.68 -23.45
N LEU A 533 8.88 10.41 -23.28
CA LEU A 533 8.34 9.54 -22.24
C LEU A 533 8.54 10.12 -20.83
N ASN A 534 9.64 10.82 -20.56
CA ASN A 534 9.88 11.44 -19.25
C ASN A 534 8.91 12.58 -18.95
N GLU A 535 8.44 13.30 -19.98
CA GLU A 535 7.43 14.37 -19.83
C GLU A 535 6.06 13.78 -19.53
N VAL A 536 5.70 12.66 -20.18
CA VAL A 536 4.49 11.88 -19.89
C VAL A 536 4.52 11.36 -18.44
N MET A 537 5.62 10.72 -18.05
CA MET A 537 5.76 10.15 -16.70
C MET A 537 5.80 11.24 -15.62
N GLY A 538 6.33 12.43 -15.93
CA GLY A 538 6.30 13.60 -15.05
C GLY A 538 4.91 14.23 -14.92
N LEU A 539 4.03 14.06 -15.91
CA LEU A 539 2.65 14.54 -15.89
C LEU A 539 1.71 13.62 -15.10
N LEU A 540 1.96 12.31 -15.08
CA LEU A 540 1.07 11.32 -14.44
C LEU A 540 0.67 11.66 -13.00
N PRO A 541 1.59 12.08 -12.11
CA PRO A 541 1.22 12.49 -10.75
C PRO A 541 0.20 13.64 -10.71
N SER A 542 0.28 14.56 -11.68
CA SER A 542 -0.62 15.72 -11.78
C SER A 542 -2.03 15.34 -12.21
N ILE A 543 -2.20 14.24 -12.95
CA ILE A 543 -3.51 13.76 -13.43
C ILE A 543 -4.10 12.62 -12.59
N LEU A 544 -3.40 12.15 -11.54
CA LEU A 544 -3.88 11.12 -10.61
C LEU A 544 -5.30 11.38 -10.07
N PRO A 545 -5.69 12.63 -9.69
CA PRO A 545 -7.05 12.91 -9.25
C PRO A 545 -8.13 12.61 -10.31
N GLY A 546 -7.75 12.63 -11.59
CA GLY A 546 -8.65 12.33 -12.71
C GLY A 546 -9.19 10.89 -12.69
N PHE A 547 -8.46 9.93 -12.10
CA PHE A 547 -8.97 8.56 -11.95
C PHE A 547 -10.17 8.48 -11.00
N ALA A 548 -10.16 9.25 -9.91
CA ALA A 548 -11.27 9.30 -8.97
C ALA A 548 -12.49 10.02 -9.59
N ILE A 549 -12.25 11.13 -10.31
CA ILE A 549 -13.28 11.86 -11.05
C ILE A 549 -13.94 10.96 -12.09
N TYR A 550 -13.13 10.21 -12.85
CA TYR A 550 -13.65 9.30 -13.87
C TYR A 550 -14.49 8.17 -13.27
N ALA A 551 -14.06 7.57 -12.17
CA ALA A 551 -14.83 6.53 -11.48
C ALA A 551 -16.20 7.05 -11.00
N GLN A 552 -16.28 8.32 -10.60
CA GLN A 552 -17.54 8.96 -10.24
C GLN A 552 -18.43 9.22 -11.47
N LEU A 553 -17.86 9.77 -12.56
CA LEU A 553 -18.59 9.97 -13.83
C LEU A 553 -19.13 8.65 -14.39
N GLU A 554 -18.37 7.57 -14.25
CA GLU A 554 -18.78 6.23 -14.69
C GLU A 554 -19.95 5.70 -13.87
N LYS A 555 -19.91 5.89 -12.55
CA LYS A 555 -21.01 5.51 -11.66
C LYS A 555 -22.29 6.30 -12.01
N GLU A 556 -22.16 7.59 -12.26
CA GLU A 556 -23.29 8.42 -12.69
C GLU A 556 -23.85 8.00 -14.06
N ARG A 557 -22.99 7.62 -15.01
CA ARG A 557 -23.40 7.08 -16.31
C ARG A 557 -24.14 5.74 -16.16
N ALA A 558 -23.64 4.86 -15.31
CA ALA A 558 -24.24 3.55 -15.07
C ALA A 558 -25.63 3.67 -14.40
N GLU A 559 -25.82 4.67 -13.54
CA GLU A 559 -27.09 4.91 -12.84
C GLU A 559 -28.12 5.70 -13.66
N LYS A 560 -27.68 6.68 -14.47
CA LYS A 560 -28.56 7.64 -15.17
C LYS A 560 -28.55 7.50 -16.69
N GLY A 561 -27.74 6.61 -17.25
CA GLY A 561 -27.49 6.47 -18.69
C GLY A 561 -26.40 7.40 -19.21
N VAL A 562 -26.02 7.22 -20.48
CA VAL A 562 -25.11 8.15 -21.18
C VAL A 562 -25.69 9.55 -21.09
N PRO A 563 -24.92 10.57 -20.65
CA PRO A 563 -25.38 11.94 -20.68
C PRO A 563 -25.73 12.29 -22.13
N VAL A 564 -27.01 12.31 -22.45
CA VAL A 564 -27.51 13.04 -23.62
C VAL A 564 -27.27 14.50 -23.26
N GLU A 565 -26.67 15.27 -24.18
CA GLU A 565 -26.64 16.73 -24.05
C GLU A 565 -28.05 17.21 -23.72
N GLN A 566 -28.30 17.51 -22.45
CA GLN A 566 -29.02 18.74 -22.21
C GLN A 566 -28.03 19.82 -22.63
N PRO A 567 -28.44 20.75 -23.50
CA PRO A 567 -27.57 21.82 -23.95
C PRO A 567 -26.94 22.43 -22.70
N ALA A 568 -25.62 22.62 -22.72
CA ALA A 568 -24.88 23.24 -21.62
C ALA A 568 -25.75 24.37 -21.05
N GLU A 569 -26.14 24.25 -19.77
CA GLU A 569 -26.80 25.37 -19.09
C GLU A 569 -25.89 26.57 -19.36
N GLN A 570 -26.45 27.57 -20.04
CA GLN A 570 -25.68 28.76 -20.36
C GLN A 570 -25.12 29.29 -19.04
N PRO A 571 -23.83 29.68 -18.98
CA PRO A 571 -23.28 30.26 -17.77
C PRO A 571 -24.22 31.38 -17.30
N VAL A 572 -24.65 31.30 -16.04
CA VAL A 572 -25.59 32.26 -15.45
C VAL A 572 -25.09 33.65 -15.76
N THR A 573 -25.90 34.47 -16.43
CA THR A 573 -25.50 35.83 -16.79
C THR A 573 -25.54 36.74 -15.56
N GLU A 574 -24.84 37.88 -15.63
CA GLU A 574 -24.90 38.92 -14.61
C GLU A 574 -26.36 39.33 -14.30
N GLU A 575 -27.19 39.42 -15.35
CA GLU A 575 -28.62 39.76 -15.27
C GLU A 575 -29.44 38.66 -14.59
N GLN A 576 -29.20 37.38 -14.93
CA GLN A 576 -29.86 36.25 -14.30
C GLN A 576 -29.51 36.12 -12.81
N MET A 577 -28.23 36.29 -12.46
CA MET A 577 -27.81 36.29 -11.06
C MET A 577 -28.48 37.44 -10.30
N LEU A 578 -28.45 38.66 -10.86
CA LEU A 578 -29.07 39.83 -10.24
C LEU A 578 -30.58 39.64 -10.02
N ALA A 579 -31.29 39.08 -10.99
CA ALA A 579 -32.71 38.76 -10.89
C ALA A 579 -32.98 37.74 -9.78
N THR A 580 -32.19 36.66 -9.72
CA THR A 580 -32.31 35.59 -8.72
C THR A 580 -32.05 36.12 -7.31
N ILE A 581 -30.96 36.86 -7.09
CA ILE A 581 -30.67 37.40 -5.74
C ILE A 581 -31.69 38.46 -5.32
N ARG A 582 -32.24 39.23 -6.25
CA ARG A 582 -33.30 40.21 -5.96
C ARG A 582 -34.56 39.49 -5.51
N ALA A 583 -35.06 38.54 -6.30
CA ALA A 583 -36.25 37.77 -5.97
C ALA A 583 -36.07 36.97 -4.67
N PHE A 584 -34.89 36.41 -4.45
CA PHE A 584 -34.58 35.66 -3.23
C PHE A 584 -34.52 36.56 -2.00
N SER A 585 -33.79 37.67 -2.05
CA SER A 585 -33.61 38.58 -0.91
C SER A 585 -34.90 39.31 -0.53
N GLU A 586 -35.70 39.73 -1.50
CA GLU A 586 -37.03 40.33 -1.26
C GLU A 586 -37.94 39.34 -0.51
N LYS A 587 -37.99 38.08 -0.94
CA LYS A 587 -38.77 37.05 -0.23
C LYS A 587 -38.17 36.74 1.15
N LEU A 588 -36.85 36.56 1.23
CA LEU A 588 -36.16 36.19 2.46
C LEU A 588 -36.37 37.24 3.57
N PHE A 589 -36.22 38.53 3.25
CA PHE A 589 -36.38 39.61 4.22
C PHE A 589 -37.83 39.99 4.49
N SER A 590 -38.79 39.48 3.71
CA SER A 590 -40.22 39.62 4.01
C SER A 590 -40.71 38.63 5.08
N LEU A 591 -39.97 37.54 5.32
CA LEU A 591 -40.31 36.52 6.32
C LEU A 591 -40.12 37.09 7.74
N PRO A 592 -41.17 37.19 8.57
CA PRO A 592 -41.06 37.77 9.92
C PRO A 592 -40.02 37.08 10.81
N GLU A 593 -39.90 35.75 10.69
CA GLU A 593 -38.94 34.92 11.41
C GLU A 593 -37.48 35.16 11.00
N VAL A 594 -37.25 35.75 9.83
CA VAL A 594 -35.92 36.16 9.34
C VAL A 594 -35.70 37.65 9.63
N ALA A 595 -36.67 38.50 9.29
CA ALA A 595 -36.57 39.95 9.40
C ALA A 595 -36.43 40.44 10.85
N ALA A 596 -37.10 39.84 11.83
CA ALA A 596 -37.02 40.29 13.22
C ALA A 596 -35.64 40.01 13.86
N PRO A 597 -35.04 38.81 13.73
CA PRO A 597 -33.67 38.57 14.18
C PRO A 597 -32.63 39.41 13.45
N LEU A 598 -32.75 39.59 12.13
CA LEU A 598 -31.85 40.44 11.37
C LEU A 598 -31.94 41.90 11.82
N ARG A 599 -33.15 42.44 12.04
CA ARG A 599 -33.33 43.80 12.60
C ARG A 599 -32.70 43.99 13.96
N LYS A 600 -32.83 42.99 14.83
CA LYS A 600 -32.19 43.01 16.14
C LYS A 600 -30.67 43.02 16.06
N SER A 601 -30.08 42.44 15.01
CA SER A 601 -28.63 42.44 14.81
C SER A 601 -28.07 43.82 14.44
N GLY A 602 -28.83 44.62 13.68
CA GLY A 602 -28.38 45.91 13.16
C GLY A 602 -27.19 45.83 12.20
N ILE A 603 -26.82 44.63 11.73
CA ILE A 603 -25.63 44.42 10.90
C ILE A 603 -25.88 44.95 9.49
N ARG A 604 -24.92 45.73 8.98
CA ARG A 604 -24.83 46.12 7.57
C ARG A 604 -23.91 45.15 6.85
N ILE A 605 -24.44 44.33 5.95
CA ILE A 605 -23.69 43.26 5.28
C ILE A 605 -23.72 43.43 3.77
N ARG A 606 -22.60 43.15 3.12
CA ARG A 606 -22.47 43.12 1.66
C ARG A 606 -22.15 41.71 1.18
N PHE A 607 -22.87 41.25 0.17
CA PHE A 607 -22.55 40.05 -0.61
C PHE A 607 -22.11 40.47 -2.00
N SER A 608 -20.98 39.94 -2.46
CA SER A 608 -20.39 40.21 -3.77
C SER A 608 -20.18 38.88 -4.50
N TYR A 609 -20.89 38.68 -5.60
CA TYR A 609 -20.84 37.46 -6.38
C TYR A 609 -20.11 37.70 -7.69
N PHE A 610 -19.17 36.82 -8.04
CA PHE A 610 -18.44 36.94 -9.31
C PHE A 610 -18.53 35.67 -10.15
N ASN A 611 -18.29 35.84 -11.44
CA ASN A 611 -18.08 34.78 -12.42
C ASN A 611 -17.05 35.30 -13.43
N GLU A 612 -16.17 34.44 -13.94
CA GLU A 612 -15.11 34.83 -14.87
C GLU A 612 -15.63 35.41 -16.19
N THR A 613 -16.91 35.16 -16.50
CA THR A 613 -17.59 35.69 -17.69
C THR A 613 -18.27 37.05 -17.48
N TRP A 614 -18.33 37.56 -16.24
CA TRP A 614 -19.00 38.83 -15.93
C TRP A 614 -18.04 40.01 -15.94
N ASN A 615 -18.53 41.17 -16.36
CA ASN A 615 -17.72 42.40 -16.35
C ASN A 615 -17.59 42.98 -14.95
N ASN A 616 -18.60 42.78 -14.09
CA ASN A 616 -18.62 43.27 -12.71
C ASN A 616 -19.18 42.20 -11.77
N ASP A 617 -18.79 42.28 -10.50
CA ASP A 617 -19.44 41.51 -9.45
C ASP A 617 -20.92 41.96 -9.31
N VAL A 618 -21.80 40.99 -9.12
CA VAL A 618 -23.19 41.24 -8.72
C VAL A 618 -23.21 41.46 -7.21
N VAL A 619 -23.59 42.65 -6.78
CA VAL A 619 -23.50 43.07 -5.36
C VAL A 619 -24.86 43.31 -4.76
N LEU A 620 -25.08 42.80 -3.55
CA LEU A 620 -26.20 43.13 -2.66
C LEU A 620 -25.66 43.67 -1.34
N THR A 621 -26.11 44.84 -0.92
CA THR A 621 -25.82 45.39 0.41
C THR A 621 -27.10 45.58 1.19
N ALA A 622 -27.21 44.94 2.36
CA ALA A 622 -28.37 45.02 3.24
C ALA A 622 -28.02 45.77 4.53
N ASP A 623 -28.78 46.81 4.86
CA ASP A 623 -28.80 47.42 6.19
C ASP A 623 -29.92 46.80 7.02
N CYS A 624 -29.53 45.80 7.82
CA CYS A 624 -30.49 45.11 8.68
C CYS A 624 -31.03 46.02 9.79
N GLY A 625 -30.42 47.18 10.09
CA GLY A 625 -30.89 48.08 11.14
C GLY A 625 -32.16 48.89 10.79
N GLN A 626 -32.61 48.85 9.54
CA GLN A 626 -33.78 49.59 9.06
C GLN A 626 -35.07 48.77 9.12
N ASP A 627 -36.22 49.45 9.12
CA ASP A 627 -37.55 48.83 9.04
C ASP A 627 -38.39 49.45 7.90
N PRO A 628 -38.63 48.75 6.79
CA PRO A 628 -38.12 47.41 6.46
C PRO A 628 -36.59 47.41 6.22
N ILE A 629 -35.97 46.23 6.25
CA ILE A 629 -34.53 46.05 5.96
C ILE A 629 -34.23 46.70 4.60
N ALA A 630 -33.31 47.67 4.58
CA ALA A 630 -32.96 48.38 3.36
C ALA A 630 -31.95 47.55 2.56
N VAL A 631 -32.21 47.34 1.26
CA VAL A 631 -31.36 46.54 0.38
C VAL A 631 -31.05 47.31 -0.89
N ASP A 632 -29.77 47.54 -1.12
CA ASP A 632 -29.24 48.14 -2.34
C ASP A 632 -28.55 47.08 -3.19
N PHE A 633 -28.74 47.16 -4.51
CA PHE A 633 -28.05 46.34 -5.49
C PHE A 633 -27.06 47.20 -6.27
N GLY A 634 -25.79 46.80 -6.32
CA GLY A 634 -24.73 47.60 -6.94
C GLY A 634 -24.21 48.74 -6.04
N PRO A 635 -23.84 49.91 -6.61
CA PRO A 635 -23.31 51.04 -5.84
C PRO A 635 -24.30 51.52 -4.77
N THR A 636 -23.82 51.73 -3.55
CA THR A 636 -24.64 52.07 -2.38
C THR A 636 -23.93 53.08 -1.49
N SER A 637 -24.70 53.90 -0.77
CA SER A 637 -24.21 54.71 0.35
C SER A 637 -24.18 53.95 1.68
N ILE A 638 -24.69 52.72 1.72
CA ILE A 638 -24.64 51.84 2.90
C ILE A 638 -23.21 51.31 3.05
N GLU A 639 -22.53 51.72 4.12
CA GLU A 639 -21.22 51.18 4.50
C GLU A 639 -21.38 49.82 5.21
N PRO A 640 -20.92 48.71 4.62
CA PRO A 640 -21.01 47.40 5.25
C PRO A 640 -19.96 47.25 6.35
N VAL A 641 -20.34 46.57 7.43
CA VAL A 641 -19.42 46.14 8.50
C VAL A 641 -18.75 44.81 8.14
N VAL A 642 -19.43 44.00 7.33
CA VAL A 642 -18.91 42.73 6.80
C VAL A 642 -19.20 42.65 5.30
N THR A 643 -18.20 42.27 4.51
CA THR A 643 -18.34 41.94 3.10
C THR A 643 -17.97 40.47 2.87
N MET A 644 -18.85 39.73 2.21
CA MET A 644 -18.61 38.35 1.78
C MET A 644 -18.54 38.31 0.25
N ARG A 645 -17.39 37.91 -0.30
CA ARG A 645 -17.18 37.79 -1.74
C ARG A 645 -16.94 36.32 -2.13
N MET A 646 -17.68 35.81 -3.11
CA MET A 646 -17.61 34.39 -3.51
C MET A 646 -18.01 34.18 -4.98
N HIS A 647 -17.58 33.06 -5.57
CA HIS A 647 -18.00 32.68 -6.92
C HIS A 647 -19.51 32.37 -6.95
N SER A 648 -20.18 32.64 -8.08
CA SER A 648 -21.60 32.37 -8.29
C SER A 648 -22.02 30.92 -7.96
N ASP A 649 -21.23 29.93 -8.40
CA ASP A 649 -21.47 28.52 -8.08
C ASP A 649 -21.27 28.20 -6.59
N THR A 650 -20.30 28.84 -5.94
CA THR A 650 -20.07 28.70 -4.50
C THR A 650 -21.27 29.24 -3.70
N ALA A 651 -21.83 30.37 -4.13
CA ALA A 651 -23.04 30.93 -3.55
C ALA A 651 -24.24 29.99 -3.71
N ARG A 652 -24.43 29.44 -4.91
CA ARG A 652 -25.49 28.47 -5.18
C ARG A 652 -25.33 27.20 -4.33
N ALA A 653 -24.13 26.65 -4.23
CA ALA A 653 -23.82 25.48 -3.41
C ALA A 653 -24.05 25.73 -1.91
N PHE A 654 -23.73 26.93 -1.42
CA PHE A 654 -24.03 27.37 -0.06
C PHE A 654 -25.54 27.32 0.23
N TRP A 655 -26.35 27.99 -0.60
CA TRP A 655 -27.79 28.06 -0.37
C TRP A 655 -28.52 26.72 -0.58
N LEU A 656 -27.95 25.83 -1.40
CA LEU A 656 -28.43 24.45 -1.56
C LEU A 656 -27.98 23.50 -0.42
N GLN A 657 -27.26 24.00 0.58
CA GLN A 657 -26.67 23.22 1.68
C GLN A 657 -25.71 22.11 1.21
N LYS A 658 -25.04 22.32 0.07
CA LYS A 658 -24.00 21.41 -0.46
C LYS A 658 -22.59 21.79 0.00
N LEU A 659 -22.48 22.85 0.79
CA LEU A 659 -21.21 23.45 1.18
C LEU A 659 -21.20 23.80 2.68
N ASN A 660 -20.08 23.50 3.35
CA ASN A 660 -19.83 23.93 4.72
C ASN A 660 -19.14 25.30 4.73
N ILE A 661 -19.82 26.32 5.28
CA ILE A 661 -19.35 27.72 5.24
C ILE A 661 -18.00 27.94 5.92
N MET A 662 -17.74 27.30 7.07
CA MET A 662 -16.46 27.47 7.77
C MET A 662 -15.32 26.84 6.98
N SER A 663 -15.57 25.70 6.34
CA SER A 663 -14.58 25.08 5.44
C SER A 663 -14.31 25.95 4.21
N ALA A 664 -15.34 26.56 3.62
CA ALA A 664 -15.20 27.38 2.41
C ALA A 664 -14.46 28.69 2.69
N ILE A 665 -14.70 29.32 3.84
CA ILE A 665 -13.92 30.48 4.29
C ILE A 665 -12.46 30.09 4.52
N THR A 666 -12.20 28.97 5.19
CA THR A 666 -10.83 28.48 5.47
C THR A 666 -10.04 28.18 4.19
N LYS A 667 -10.72 27.73 3.13
CA LYS A 667 -10.13 27.41 1.83
C LYS A 667 -9.98 28.62 0.90
N GLY A 668 -10.59 29.75 1.24
CA GLY A 668 -10.59 30.96 0.41
C GLY A 668 -11.69 30.99 -0.65
N ASP A 669 -12.59 30.00 -0.70
CA ASP A 669 -13.73 29.96 -1.62
C ASP A 669 -14.77 31.04 -1.31
N ILE A 670 -14.82 31.47 -0.05
CA ILE A 670 -15.58 32.63 0.44
C ILE A 670 -14.60 33.59 1.12
N MET A 671 -14.37 34.74 0.51
CA MET A 671 -13.55 35.81 1.07
C MET A 671 -14.41 36.67 1.99
N VAL A 672 -13.96 36.89 3.23
CA VAL A 672 -14.68 37.72 4.21
C VAL A 672 -13.79 38.89 4.61
N GLU A 673 -14.29 40.11 4.42
CA GLU A 673 -13.68 41.34 4.89
C GLU A 673 -14.53 41.92 6.04
N GLY A 674 -13.89 42.28 7.15
CA GLY A 674 -14.58 42.76 8.36
C GLY A 674 -14.66 41.71 9.47
N ASN A 675 -15.59 41.88 10.41
CA ASN A 675 -15.71 40.99 11.58
C ASN A 675 -16.45 39.69 11.23
N ILE A 676 -15.70 38.63 10.97
CA ILE A 676 -16.26 37.30 10.64
C ILE A 676 -17.27 36.76 11.66
N ASN A 677 -17.11 37.10 12.95
CA ASN A 677 -18.03 36.64 13.99
C ASN A 677 -19.43 37.25 13.84
N GLU A 678 -19.52 38.46 13.27
CA GLU A 678 -20.81 39.10 12.96
C GLU A 678 -21.48 38.41 11.77
N ALA A 679 -20.73 37.99 10.75
CA ALA A 679 -21.26 37.21 9.63
C ALA A 679 -21.81 35.85 10.08
N VAL A 680 -21.05 35.14 10.94
CA VAL A 680 -21.42 33.82 11.46
C VAL A 680 -22.63 33.92 12.39
N ALA A 681 -22.77 35.01 13.16
CA ALA A 681 -23.91 35.22 14.05
C ALA A 681 -25.26 35.37 13.30
N LEU A 682 -25.24 35.70 12.01
CA LEU A 682 -26.44 35.82 11.17
C LEU A 682 -26.93 34.47 10.61
N LEU A 683 -26.09 33.43 10.61
CA LEU A 683 -26.41 32.13 10.01
C LEU A 683 -27.70 31.49 10.55
N PRO A 684 -27.95 31.49 11.88
CA PRO A 684 -29.20 30.95 12.42
C PRO A 684 -30.44 31.71 11.91
N ALA A 685 -30.33 33.02 11.70
CA ALA A 685 -31.44 33.87 11.25
C ALA A 685 -31.82 33.62 9.79
N ILE A 686 -30.87 33.22 8.95
CA ILE A 686 -31.08 33.00 7.51
C ILE A 686 -31.37 31.54 7.15
N MET A 687 -31.40 30.61 8.12
CA MET A 687 -31.71 29.19 7.88
C MET A 687 -33.02 28.94 7.11
N PRO A 688 -34.13 29.68 7.36
CA PRO A 688 -35.35 29.54 6.56
C PRO A 688 -35.11 29.81 5.05
N GLY A 689 -34.09 30.61 4.73
CA GLY A 689 -33.67 30.92 3.37
C GLY A 689 -33.19 29.72 2.57
N PHE A 690 -32.70 28.64 3.19
CA PHE A 690 -32.25 27.47 2.44
C PHE A 690 -33.38 26.71 1.75
N ALA A 691 -34.57 26.67 2.37
CA ALA A 691 -35.75 26.07 1.74
C ALA A 691 -36.28 26.99 0.64
N LEU A 692 -36.37 28.29 0.92
CA LEU A 692 -36.82 29.33 -0.01
C LEU A 692 -35.94 29.40 -1.26
N PHE A 693 -34.61 29.27 -1.11
CA PHE A 693 -33.70 29.32 -2.24
C PHE A 693 -33.94 28.19 -3.23
N LYS A 694 -34.32 26.99 -2.77
CA LYS A 694 -34.67 25.87 -3.65
C LYS A 694 -35.90 26.16 -4.51
N GLU A 695 -36.83 26.97 -4.02
CA GLU A 695 -38.02 27.39 -4.78
C GLU A 695 -37.68 28.50 -5.80
N VAL A 696 -36.72 29.37 -5.48
CA VAL A 696 -36.28 30.45 -6.38
C VAL A 696 -35.33 29.91 -7.46
N ASP A 697 -34.41 29.00 -7.10
CA ASP A 697 -33.46 28.34 -8.00
C ASP A 697 -34.15 27.36 -8.98
N ALA A 698 -35.33 26.83 -8.63
CA ALA A 698 -36.11 25.97 -9.53
C ALA A 698 -36.98 26.73 -10.53
N GLY A 699 -37.13 28.06 -10.36
CA GLY A 699 -37.96 28.92 -11.19
C GLY A 699 -37.20 29.96 -12.03
N ALA A 700 -35.88 30.04 -11.86
CA ALA A 700 -34.94 30.84 -12.65
C ALA A 700 -34.10 29.91 -13.53
#